data_AF-A0A9D5RFT6-F1
#
_entry.id   AF-A0A9D5RFT6-F1
#
_cell.length_a   1.000
_cell.length_b   1.000
_cell.length_c   1.000
_cell.angle_alpha   90.00
_cell.angle_beta   90.00
_cell.angle_gamma   90.00
#
_symmetry.space_group_name_H-M   'P 1'
#
loop_
_entity.id
_entity.type
_entity.pdbx_description
1 polymer ?
#
loop_
_entity_poly.entity_id
_entity_poly.type
_entity_poly.pdbx_seq_one_letter_code
_entity_poly.pdbx_strand_id
1 'polypeptide(L)'
;MKAIWKRELQGYFYTPVGYVFMGVFLAIASLLFAMEILRQRSGDLPAFIGEMGYIWMLVSPILTMRLLSEERQKRTDRLLLSSPVSLTGIVAGKALAAGTVLLATTALTGLFVLVVALYGRVYPAELAVNYLGFILQGCALMAMDLFLSACAPSPSIAAALAFGANFLIWILDLVENAVRVEWIAAVLHFLSLYSRNEPFLMGQLSPAGILFDLSFAAAFLALTVHLLERRSGRRPRGRQVVLPLFLAFLTAVNIGAETLEKRFGWRQDYSFNAIATRSAETDRILAEVDTPVHIWALFRKGDEDAPLLELLDRYAAASPMITWEQADPGLNPALTARFTTEAGAPGTDSLIVSCEATGRYRILGPEDYVSLGMNPETGEYTYAGWTYEQSLTGAIRYVTRERIPRVILLQGHGELDAKTTAAFTQFLTDNQYEVTAGDLSAEASQPEAGDLIAMLSPLRDLAEQELETLNRFALQGGSFLFTCDYSDPLGSMPRWLSLLRSYGFVPREGLVVADPADADSAYGGSGLYLIPRMLSTDITMDLLASGADTLLLPGTRAFGEPEEGDRNLTVMTVLESREGSWLKVLNEKSLSLNRAEGDPAGPFPLALEARRTTAEGYVSRAFILGCSAALTDQQVWSMTDTRKFILRVMQFLQNQSSGDLQIMAKDALRTSLRPGNTALGSVILVALPALVLLAALLVLVPRRRR
;
A
#
# COMPACT_ATOMS: atom_id res chain seq x y z
N MET A 1 23.84 -43.71 -2.65
CA MET A 1 22.85 -42.66 -2.29
C MET A 1 21.48 -43.25 -1.97
N LYS A 2 20.74 -43.86 -2.92
CA LYS A 2 19.38 -44.42 -2.69
C LYS A 2 19.28 -45.38 -1.50
N ALA A 3 20.25 -46.27 -1.31
CA ALA A 3 20.26 -47.21 -0.18
C ALA A 3 20.38 -46.49 1.18
N ILE A 4 21.16 -45.41 1.25
CA ILE A 4 21.34 -44.60 2.47
C ILE A 4 20.06 -43.83 2.75
N TRP A 5 19.52 -43.12 1.74
CA TRP A 5 18.24 -42.43 1.86
C TRP A 5 17.14 -43.34 2.41
N LYS A 6 16.97 -44.54 1.81
CA LYS A 6 15.97 -45.51 2.27
C LYS A 6 16.19 -45.95 3.71
N ARG A 7 17.45 -46.23 4.09
CA ARG A 7 17.82 -46.65 5.46
C ARG A 7 17.48 -45.56 6.48
N GLU A 8 17.86 -44.32 6.20
CA GLU A 8 17.62 -43.17 7.10
C GLU A 8 16.14 -42.83 7.18
N LEU A 9 15.41 -42.83 6.05
CA LEU A 9 13.97 -42.61 6.00
C LEU A 9 13.22 -43.68 6.82
N GLN A 10 13.61 -44.94 6.68
CA GLN A 10 13.13 -46.02 7.54
C GLN A 10 13.48 -45.75 9.01
N GLY A 11 14.68 -45.25 9.31
CA GLY A 11 15.07 -44.84 10.66
C GLY A 11 14.11 -43.84 11.30
N TYR A 12 13.62 -42.85 10.54
CA TYR A 12 12.65 -41.87 11.05
C TYR A 12 11.28 -42.46 11.39
N PHE A 13 10.77 -43.38 10.56
CA PHE A 13 9.42 -43.95 10.72
C PHE A 13 9.39 -45.30 11.46
N TYR A 14 10.53 -45.92 11.69
CA TYR A 14 10.67 -47.15 12.49
C TYR A 14 11.12 -46.88 13.92
N THR A 15 11.44 -45.62 14.22
CA THR A 15 11.67 -45.10 15.58
C THR A 15 10.67 -43.98 15.85
N PRO A 16 10.52 -43.47 17.09
CA PRO A 16 9.58 -42.38 17.36
C PRO A 16 10.03 -41.02 16.81
N VAL A 17 11.25 -40.87 16.30
CA VAL A 17 11.84 -39.55 15.98
C VAL A 17 11.02 -38.78 14.95
N GLY A 18 10.67 -39.40 13.81
CA GLY A 18 9.91 -38.73 12.75
C GLY A 18 8.52 -38.32 13.21
N TYR A 19 7.82 -39.20 13.94
CA TYR A 19 6.48 -38.91 14.45
C TYR A 19 6.47 -37.83 15.53
N VAL A 20 7.47 -37.81 16.41
CA VAL A 20 7.60 -36.76 17.44
C VAL A 20 7.84 -35.42 16.77
N PHE A 21 8.75 -35.36 15.79
CA PHE A 21 8.99 -34.16 14.99
C PHE A 21 7.72 -33.65 14.31
N MET A 22 7.06 -34.50 13.53
CA MET A 22 5.83 -34.17 12.81
C MET A 22 4.70 -33.76 13.77
N GLY A 23 4.52 -34.52 14.86
CA GLY A 23 3.47 -34.29 15.84
C GLY A 23 3.65 -32.99 16.61
N VAL A 24 4.87 -32.68 17.07
CA VAL A 24 5.18 -31.42 17.75
C VAL A 24 5.01 -30.24 16.81
N PHE A 25 5.56 -30.33 15.58
CA PHE A 25 5.42 -29.27 14.58
C PHE A 25 3.95 -28.98 14.29
N LEU A 26 3.16 -30.01 13.97
CA LEU A 26 1.74 -29.85 13.64
C LEU A 26 0.90 -29.42 14.84
N ALA A 27 1.25 -29.83 16.07
CA ALA A 27 0.54 -29.39 17.26
C ALA A 27 0.73 -27.88 17.51
N ILE A 28 1.96 -27.37 17.39
CA ILE A 28 2.24 -25.94 17.54
C ILE A 28 1.60 -25.16 16.39
N ALA A 29 1.74 -25.62 15.15
CA ALA A 29 1.12 -24.98 13.99
C ALA A 29 -0.42 -24.96 14.09
N SER A 30 -1.05 -26.05 14.55
CA SER A 30 -2.50 -26.10 14.81
C SER A 30 -2.94 -25.08 15.87
N LEU A 31 -2.13 -24.87 16.91
CA LEU A 31 -2.42 -23.89 17.95
C LEU A 31 -2.37 -22.46 17.41
N LEU A 32 -1.30 -22.10 16.68
CA LEU A 32 -1.15 -20.79 16.06
C LEU A 32 -2.26 -20.53 15.03
N PHE A 33 -2.56 -21.51 14.18
CA PHE A 33 -3.67 -21.41 13.23
C PHE A 33 -5.02 -21.16 13.92
N ALA A 34 -5.28 -21.81 15.05
CA ALA A 34 -6.50 -21.57 15.82
C ALA A 34 -6.57 -20.13 16.37
N MET A 35 -5.43 -19.58 16.79
CA MET A 35 -5.33 -18.23 17.38
C MET A 35 -5.37 -17.12 16.33
N GLU A 36 -4.59 -17.24 15.27
CA GLU A 36 -4.39 -16.17 14.29
C GLU A 36 -5.40 -16.21 13.13
N ILE A 37 -5.78 -17.40 12.67
CA ILE A 37 -6.68 -17.56 11.52
C ILE A 37 -8.13 -17.73 11.99
N LEU A 38 -8.43 -18.78 12.77
CA LEU A 38 -9.82 -19.10 13.11
C LEU A 38 -10.44 -18.13 14.12
N ARG A 39 -9.74 -17.79 15.20
CA ARG A 39 -10.28 -16.92 16.26
C ARG A 39 -10.44 -15.48 15.77
N GLN A 40 -9.49 -14.96 14.99
CA GLN A 40 -9.56 -13.60 14.43
C GLN A 40 -10.37 -13.54 13.12
N ARG A 41 -10.78 -14.69 12.57
CA ARG A 41 -11.44 -14.80 11.25
C ARG A 41 -10.60 -14.21 10.11
N SER A 42 -9.28 -14.30 10.24
CA SER A 42 -8.32 -13.79 9.27
C SER A 42 -8.17 -14.74 8.08
N GLY A 43 -7.98 -14.18 6.88
CA GLY A 43 -7.59 -14.93 5.68
C GLY A 43 -6.07 -14.91 5.42
N ASP A 44 -5.28 -14.41 6.35
CA ASP A 44 -3.86 -14.10 6.15
C ASP A 44 -2.94 -15.31 6.31
N LEU A 45 -3.02 -16.22 5.34
CA LEU A 45 -2.17 -17.41 5.26
C LEU A 45 -0.66 -17.10 5.20
N PRO A 46 -0.18 -16.04 4.51
CA PRO A 46 1.25 -15.77 4.49
C PRO A 46 1.87 -15.45 5.84
N ALA A 47 1.21 -14.64 6.68
CA ALA A 47 1.66 -14.38 8.05
C ALA A 47 1.78 -15.69 8.85
N PHE A 48 0.76 -16.55 8.77
CA PHE A 48 0.77 -17.87 9.39
C PHE A 48 1.90 -18.79 8.87
N ILE A 49 2.21 -18.76 7.56
CA ILE A 49 3.35 -19.51 6.99
C ILE A 49 4.68 -18.96 7.54
N GLY A 50 4.80 -17.64 7.71
CA GLY A 50 5.95 -17.01 8.36
C GLY A 50 6.16 -17.51 9.80
N GLU A 51 5.08 -17.59 10.58
CA GLU A 51 5.12 -18.14 11.93
C GLU A 51 5.55 -19.62 11.97
N MET A 52 5.06 -20.41 11.02
CA MET A 52 5.52 -21.79 10.84
C MET A 52 7.03 -21.86 10.54
N GLY A 53 7.61 -20.84 9.91
CA GLY A 53 9.05 -20.70 9.70
C GLY A 53 9.84 -20.60 11.01
N TYR A 54 9.28 -19.93 12.03
CA TYR A 54 9.86 -19.92 13.37
C TYR A 54 9.75 -21.29 14.08
N ILE A 55 8.70 -22.06 13.78
CA ILE A 55 8.63 -23.45 14.25
C ILE A 55 9.74 -24.29 13.59
N TRP A 56 10.05 -24.08 12.31
CA TRP A 56 11.19 -24.75 11.67
C TRP A 56 12.49 -24.50 12.39
N MET A 57 12.79 -23.22 12.67
CA MET A 57 13.98 -22.82 13.43
C MET A 57 14.17 -23.63 14.72
N LEU A 58 13.08 -23.81 15.47
CA LEU A 58 13.07 -24.50 16.77
C LEU A 58 13.20 -26.02 16.63
N VAL A 59 12.49 -26.61 15.67
CA VAL A 59 12.25 -28.06 15.63
C VAL A 59 13.14 -28.79 14.62
N SER A 60 13.68 -28.11 13.60
CA SER A 60 14.60 -28.70 12.61
C SER A 60 15.85 -29.38 13.21
N PRO A 61 16.45 -28.90 14.34
CA PRO A 61 17.57 -29.58 14.97
C PRO A 61 17.25 -31.01 15.41
N ILE A 62 16.00 -31.29 15.80
CA ILE A 62 15.56 -32.63 16.26
C ILE A 62 15.64 -33.64 15.11
N LEU A 63 15.36 -33.19 13.89
CA LEU A 63 15.35 -34.03 12.70
C LEU A 63 16.77 -34.48 12.32
N THR A 64 17.75 -33.61 12.43
CA THR A 64 19.11 -33.80 11.90
C THR A 64 20.13 -34.19 12.97
N MET A 65 19.87 -33.88 14.25
CA MET A 65 20.85 -34.04 15.34
C MET A 65 21.51 -35.41 15.35
N ARG A 66 20.77 -36.50 15.13
CA ARG A 66 21.29 -37.88 15.22
C ARG A 66 22.00 -38.37 13.97
N LEU A 67 21.79 -37.73 12.81
CA LEU A 67 22.19 -38.27 11.51
C LEU A 67 23.69 -38.56 11.42
N LEU A 68 24.54 -37.74 12.04
CA LEU A 68 25.99 -37.94 12.04
C LEU A 68 26.59 -38.06 13.45
N SER A 69 26.05 -37.33 14.43
CA SER A 69 26.60 -37.36 15.79
C SER A 69 26.35 -38.69 16.51
N GLU A 70 25.29 -39.44 16.18
CA GLU A 70 25.00 -40.72 16.83
C GLU A 70 25.97 -41.81 16.38
N GLU A 71 26.32 -41.83 15.08
CA GLU A 71 27.36 -42.71 14.53
C GLU A 71 28.72 -42.42 15.17
N ARG A 72 29.00 -41.14 15.43
CA ARG A 72 30.23 -40.72 16.12
C ARG A 72 30.23 -41.13 17.59
N GLN A 73 29.14 -40.90 18.32
CA GLN A 73 29.00 -41.29 19.72
C GLN A 73 29.19 -42.81 19.90
N LYS A 74 28.63 -43.60 18.96
CA LYS A 74 28.75 -45.07 18.94
C LYS A 74 30.08 -45.57 18.37
N ARG A 75 30.98 -44.68 17.91
CA ARG A 75 32.25 -45.01 17.22
C ARG A 75 32.06 -45.89 15.97
N THR A 76 30.89 -45.84 15.34
CA THR A 76 30.59 -46.53 14.08
C THR A 76 30.85 -45.65 12.86
N ASP A 77 31.17 -44.38 13.07
CA ASP A 77 31.60 -43.42 12.05
C ASP A 77 32.77 -43.95 11.20
N ARG A 78 33.73 -44.66 11.80
CA ARG A 78 34.85 -45.29 11.07
C ARG A 78 34.41 -46.33 10.04
N LEU A 79 33.35 -47.09 10.33
CA LEU A 79 32.78 -48.09 9.39
C LEU A 79 32.08 -47.41 8.21
N LEU A 80 31.42 -46.29 8.47
CA LEU A 80 30.75 -45.51 7.43
C LEU A 80 31.78 -44.83 6.51
N LEU A 81 32.86 -44.28 7.07
CA LEU A 81 33.94 -43.65 6.31
C LEU A 81 34.76 -44.66 5.48
N SER A 82 34.89 -45.90 5.94
CA SER A 82 35.56 -46.98 5.19
C SER A 82 34.68 -47.68 4.16
N SER A 83 33.37 -47.40 4.16
CA SER A 83 32.44 -47.98 3.17
C SER A 83 32.81 -47.58 1.73
N PRO A 84 32.46 -48.40 0.72
CA PRO A 84 32.76 -48.12 -0.69
C PRO A 84 31.86 -47.03 -1.31
N VAL A 85 31.13 -46.26 -0.48
CA VAL A 85 30.24 -45.18 -0.93
C VAL A 85 30.95 -43.84 -0.81
N SER A 86 30.75 -42.96 -1.80
CA SER A 86 31.30 -41.60 -1.74
C SER A 86 30.73 -40.82 -0.55
N LEU A 87 31.56 -39.97 0.08
CA LEU A 87 31.15 -39.14 1.21
C LEU A 87 30.03 -38.17 0.82
N THR A 88 30.09 -37.60 -0.38
CA THR A 88 28.98 -36.82 -0.95
C THR A 88 27.70 -37.63 -1.06
N GLY A 89 27.79 -38.90 -1.49
CA GLY A 89 26.64 -39.79 -1.58
C GLY A 89 26.04 -40.19 -0.22
N ILE A 90 26.84 -40.16 0.85
CA ILE A 90 26.39 -40.35 2.24
C ILE A 90 25.67 -39.11 2.75
N VAL A 91 26.31 -37.94 2.66
CA VAL A 91 25.75 -36.67 3.13
C VAL A 91 24.46 -36.33 2.39
N ALA A 92 24.45 -36.42 1.06
CA ALA A 92 23.24 -36.18 0.27
C ALA A 92 22.13 -37.19 0.58
N GLY A 93 22.46 -38.47 0.82
CA GLY A 93 21.47 -39.48 1.20
C GLY A 93 20.79 -39.19 2.55
N LYS A 94 21.56 -38.73 3.54
CA LYS A 94 21.05 -38.31 4.86
C LYS A 94 20.22 -37.02 4.76
N ALA A 95 20.71 -36.02 4.03
CA ALA A 95 20.00 -34.77 3.79
C ALA A 95 18.66 -34.99 3.08
N LEU A 96 18.62 -35.80 2.02
CA LEU A 96 17.37 -36.13 1.32
C LEU A 96 16.38 -36.88 2.21
N ALA A 97 16.85 -37.71 3.15
CA ALA A 97 15.97 -38.45 4.04
C ALA A 97 15.27 -37.51 5.03
N ALA A 98 16.03 -36.61 5.66
CA ALA A 98 15.47 -35.53 6.48
C ALA A 98 14.55 -34.63 5.64
N GLY A 99 14.98 -34.22 4.45
CA GLY A 99 14.19 -33.37 3.55
C GLY A 99 12.86 -34.03 3.15
N THR A 100 12.83 -35.36 2.99
CA THR A 100 11.57 -36.08 2.73
C THR A 100 10.60 -35.98 3.90
N VAL A 101 11.09 -36.09 5.15
CA VAL A 101 10.26 -35.92 6.35
C VAL A 101 9.76 -34.48 6.45
N LEU A 102 10.63 -33.49 6.19
CA LEU A 102 10.27 -32.07 6.15
C LEU A 102 9.15 -31.81 5.13
N LEU A 103 9.32 -32.26 3.88
CA LEU A 103 8.32 -32.13 2.83
C LEU A 103 7.02 -32.85 3.17
N ALA A 104 7.08 -34.03 3.79
CA ALA A 104 5.88 -34.74 4.25
C ALA A 104 5.14 -33.96 5.33
N THR A 105 5.84 -33.35 6.28
CA THR A 105 5.24 -32.45 7.27
C THR A 105 4.61 -31.24 6.60
N THR A 106 5.30 -30.58 5.67
CA THR A 106 4.75 -29.45 4.91
C THR A 106 3.51 -29.85 4.11
N ALA A 107 3.48 -31.03 3.49
CA ALA A 107 2.30 -31.50 2.77
C ALA A 107 1.09 -31.66 3.70
N LEU A 108 1.29 -32.08 4.95
CA LEU A 108 0.22 -32.17 5.95
C LEU A 108 -0.34 -30.81 6.37
N THR A 109 0.46 -29.74 6.29
CA THR A 109 -0.02 -28.38 6.62
C THR A 109 -0.96 -27.83 5.55
N GLY A 110 -1.00 -28.44 4.34
CA GLY A 110 -2.02 -28.14 3.33
C GLY A 110 -3.46 -28.36 3.81
N LEU A 111 -3.66 -29.12 4.89
CA LEU A 111 -4.97 -29.20 5.55
C LEU A 111 -5.41 -27.87 6.19
N PHE A 112 -4.48 -27.04 6.66
CA PHE A 112 -4.81 -25.69 7.15
C PHE A 112 -5.33 -24.81 6.01
N VAL A 113 -4.68 -24.87 4.84
CA VAL A 113 -5.14 -24.18 3.62
C VAL A 113 -6.51 -24.67 3.19
N LEU A 114 -6.77 -25.98 3.27
CA LEU A 114 -8.09 -26.54 2.97
C LEU A 114 -9.17 -25.98 3.91
N VAL A 115 -8.87 -25.83 5.20
CA VAL A 115 -9.80 -25.20 6.14
C VAL A 115 -10.09 -23.76 5.73
N VAL A 116 -9.09 -22.96 5.37
CA VAL A 116 -9.32 -21.59 4.87
C VAL A 116 -10.15 -21.60 3.59
N ALA A 117 -9.88 -22.51 2.64
CA ALA A 117 -10.62 -22.62 1.40
C ALA A 117 -12.11 -23.00 1.60
N LEU A 118 -12.45 -23.69 2.70
CA LEU A 118 -13.84 -24.04 3.03
C LEU A 118 -14.63 -22.84 3.58
N TYR A 119 -13.97 -21.92 4.29
CA TYR A 119 -14.63 -20.81 4.99
C TYR A 119 -14.33 -19.43 4.41
N GLY A 120 -13.38 -19.31 3.49
CA GLY A 120 -12.93 -18.04 2.91
C GLY A 120 -12.32 -18.22 1.52
N ARG A 121 -11.58 -17.20 1.08
CA ARG A 121 -10.89 -17.18 -0.22
C ARG A 121 -9.42 -17.51 -0.02
N VAL A 122 -8.89 -18.34 -0.91
CA VAL A 122 -7.46 -18.63 -1.02
C VAL A 122 -6.92 -18.09 -2.35
N TYR A 123 -5.64 -17.74 -2.38
CA TYR A 123 -4.94 -17.20 -3.54
C TYR A 123 -3.87 -18.21 -3.98
N PRO A 124 -4.16 -19.13 -4.93
CA PRO A 124 -3.29 -20.28 -5.20
C PRO A 124 -1.89 -19.91 -5.70
N ALA A 125 -1.76 -18.84 -6.48
CA ALA A 125 -0.48 -18.37 -6.99
C ALA A 125 0.41 -17.84 -5.86
N GLU A 126 -0.12 -16.95 -5.03
CA GLU A 126 0.53 -16.45 -3.81
C GLU A 126 0.97 -17.60 -2.90
N LEU A 127 0.05 -18.54 -2.61
CA LEU A 127 0.34 -19.69 -1.76
C LEU A 127 1.46 -20.58 -2.32
N ALA A 128 1.51 -20.79 -3.64
CA ALA A 128 2.58 -21.55 -4.25
C ALA A 128 3.94 -20.87 -4.03
N VAL A 129 4.01 -19.54 -4.13
CA VAL A 129 5.22 -18.76 -3.84
C VAL A 129 5.57 -18.81 -2.35
N ASN A 130 4.61 -18.62 -1.45
CA ASN A 130 4.85 -18.67 0.00
C ASN A 130 5.40 -20.04 0.43
N TYR A 131 4.76 -21.13 -0.02
CA TYR A 131 5.19 -22.49 0.30
C TYR A 131 6.54 -22.84 -0.34
N LEU A 132 6.86 -22.29 -1.51
CA LEU A 132 8.18 -22.44 -2.11
C LEU A 132 9.27 -21.86 -1.21
N GLY A 133 9.13 -20.60 -0.78
CA GLY A 133 10.07 -19.97 0.16
C GLY A 133 10.19 -20.75 1.47
N PHE A 134 9.05 -21.12 2.06
CA PHE A 134 8.99 -21.93 3.29
C PHE A 134 9.73 -23.27 3.19
N ILE A 135 9.60 -23.97 2.04
CA ILE A 135 10.31 -25.24 1.79
C ILE A 135 11.81 -25.00 1.62
N LEU A 136 12.19 -23.98 0.85
CA LEU A 136 13.59 -23.63 0.60
C LEU A 136 14.32 -23.24 1.88
N GLN A 137 13.71 -22.36 2.70
CA GLN A 137 14.18 -21.99 4.03
C GLN A 137 14.35 -23.24 4.92
N GLY A 138 13.36 -24.14 4.96
CA GLY A 138 13.43 -25.38 5.72
C GLY A 138 14.59 -26.29 5.28
N CYS A 139 14.83 -26.42 3.96
CA CYS A 139 15.95 -27.17 3.42
C CYS A 139 17.31 -26.54 3.76
N ALA A 140 17.40 -25.22 3.75
CA ALA A 140 18.63 -24.48 4.08
C ALA A 140 19.01 -24.63 5.55
N LEU A 141 18.05 -24.47 6.48
CA LEU A 141 18.25 -24.73 7.92
C LEU A 141 18.66 -26.19 8.17
N MET A 142 17.96 -27.15 7.54
CA MET A 142 18.28 -28.57 7.65
C MET A 142 19.72 -28.89 7.19
N ALA A 143 20.20 -28.27 6.12
CA ALA A 143 21.57 -28.46 5.63
C ALA A 143 22.61 -27.95 6.65
N MET A 144 22.35 -26.79 7.26
CA MET A 144 23.19 -26.26 8.34
C MET A 144 23.16 -27.16 9.57
N ASP A 145 21.98 -27.62 10.00
CA ASP A 145 21.86 -28.49 11.16
C ASP A 145 22.58 -29.83 10.95
N LEU A 146 22.58 -30.37 9.72
CA LEU A 146 23.34 -31.57 9.37
C LEU A 146 24.85 -31.34 9.50
N PHE A 147 25.35 -30.17 9.08
CA PHE A 147 26.74 -29.77 9.30
C PHE A 147 27.08 -29.70 10.80
N LEU A 148 26.20 -29.12 11.61
CA LEU A 148 26.39 -29.00 13.05
C LEU A 148 26.33 -30.38 13.76
N SER A 149 25.46 -31.28 13.30
CA SER A 149 25.47 -32.69 13.72
C SER A 149 26.80 -33.37 13.43
N ALA A 150 27.42 -33.09 12.28
CA ALA A 150 28.75 -33.60 11.95
C ALA A 150 29.82 -33.06 12.91
N CYS A 151 29.72 -31.79 13.33
CA CYS A 151 30.66 -31.15 14.27
C CYS A 151 30.56 -31.72 15.69
N ALA A 152 29.35 -32.05 16.14
CA ALA A 152 29.09 -32.47 17.51
C ALA A 152 29.58 -33.89 17.85
N PRO A 153 29.97 -34.15 19.11
CA PRO A 153 30.37 -35.48 19.59
C PRO A 153 29.17 -36.36 20.01
N SER A 154 28.01 -35.77 20.30
CA SER A 154 26.79 -36.49 20.70
C SER A 154 25.53 -35.80 20.16
N PRO A 155 24.38 -36.50 20.03
CA PRO A 155 23.12 -35.93 19.55
C PRO A 155 22.61 -34.74 20.37
N SER A 156 22.75 -34.76 21.70
CA SER A 156 22.30 -33.65 22.53
C SER A 156 23.11 -32.37 22.27
N ILE A 157 24.42 -32.49 22.06
CA ILE A 157 25.28 -31.35 21.71
C ILE A 157 24.99 -30.88 20.28
N ALA A 158 24.70 -31.80 19.35
CA ALA A 158 24.29 -31.47 17.99
C ALA A 158 23.03 -30.61 18.00
N ALA A 159 22.00 -31.03 18.74
CA ALA A 159 20.74 -30.29 18.86
C ALA A 159 20.94 -28.90 19.45
N ALA A 160 21.74 -28.77 20.51
CA ALA A 160 22.01 -27.47 21.14
C ALA A 160 22.76 -26.51 20.21
N LEU A 161 23.76 -27.00 19.46
CA LEU A 161 24.50 -26.19 18.49
C LEU A 161 23.61 -25.75 17.32
N ALA A 162 22.82 -26.68 16.78
CA ALA A 162 21.87 -26.42 15.69
C ALA A 162 20.81 -25.39 16.09
N PHE A 163 20.16 -25.59 17.24
CA PHE A 163 19.22 -24.61 17.77
C PHE A 163 19.86 -23.23 17.98
N GLY A 164 21.04 -23.19 18.61
CA GLY A 164 21.75 -21.93 18.84
C GLY A 164 22.15 -21.21 17.55
N ALA A 165 22.55 -21.95 16.51
CA ALA A 165 22.87 -21.39 15.20
C ALA A 165 21.61 -20.87 14.48
N ASN A 166 20.51 -21.63 14.47
CA ASN A 166 19.24 -21.21 13.88
C ASN A 166 18.72 -19.95 14.57
N PHE A 167 18.75 -19.92 15.90
CA PHE A 167 18.35 -18.75 16.69
C PHE A 167 19.25 -17.55 16.43
N LEU A 168 20.56 -17.76 16.26
CA LEU A 168 21.49 -16.69 15.90
C LEU A 168 21.16 -16.12 14.52
N ILE A 169 20.89 -16.96 13.51
CA ILE A 169 20.50 -16.48 12.17
C ILE A 169 19.22 -15.66 12.23
N TRP A 170 18.23 -16.08 13.02
CA TRP A 170 17.00 -15.33 13.20
C TRP A 170 17.24 -13.96 13.87
N ILE A 171 18.11 -13.89 14.88
CA ILE A 171 18.42 -12.62 15.55
C ILE A 171 19.37 -11.72 14.72
N LEU A 172 19.96 -12.23 13.62
CA LEU A 172 20.86 -11.42 12.78
C LEU A 172 20.17 -10.17 12.25
N ASP A 173 18.90 -10.26 11.85
CA ASP A 173 18.15 -9.12 11.32
C ASP A 173 18.02 -8.00 12.37
N LEU A 174 17.72 -8.38 13.61
CA LEU A 174 17.66 -7.44 14.74
C LEU A 174 19.01 -6.76 15.00
N VAL A 175 20.12 -7.52 14.89
CA VAL A 175 21.47 -6.97 15.05
C VAL A 175 21.86 -6.11 13.85
N GLU A 176 21.49 -6.50 12.64
CA GLU A 176 21.78 -5.77 11.41
C GLU A 176 21.21 -4.35 11.43
N ASN A 177 20.00 -4.19 11.97
CA ASN A 177 19.33 -2.90 12.12
C ASN A 177 19.97 -2.03 13.22
N ALA A 178 20.63 -2.65 14.22
CA ALA A 178 21.35 -1.92 15.26
C ALA A 178 22.78 -1.50 14.86
N VAL A 179 23.36 -2.14 13.83
CA VAL A 179 24.75 -1.91 13.41
C VAL A 179 24.85 -0.69 12.49
N ARG A 180 25.62 0.30 12.92
CA ARG A 180 25.89 1.54 12.15
C ARG A 180 27.05 1.43 11.14
N VAL A 181 27.82 0.36 11.21
CA VAL A 181 28.99 0.16 10.35
C VAL A 181 28.55 -0.59 9.09
N GLU A 182 28.53 0.11 7.96
CA GLU A 182 27.97 -0.38 6.68
C GLU A 182 28.51 -1.75 6.25
N TRP A 183 29.83 -1.96 6.28
CA TRP A 183 30.39 -3.24 5.83
C TRP A 183 30.03 -4.40 6.76
N ILE A 184 29.83 -4.16 8.06
CA ILE A 184 29.37 -5.18 9.00
C ILE A 184 27.91 -5.49 8.72
N ALA A 185 27.07 -4.45 8.57
CA ALA A 185 25.68 -4.60 8.19
C ALA A 185 25.53 -5.39 6.87
N ALA A 186 26.33 -5.09 5.85
CA ALA A 186 26.31 -5.81 4.58
C ALA A 186 26.64 -7.31 4.72
N VAL A 187 27.59 -7.66 5.60
CA VAL A 187 27.92 -9.06 5.89
C VAL A 187 26.79 -9.75 6.65
N LEU A 188 26.17 -9.07 7.62
CA LEU A 188 25.05 -9.60 8.39
C LEU A 188 23.82 -9.82 7.48
N HIS A 189 23.49 -8.84 6.63
CA HIS A 189 22.44 -8.93 5.62
C HIS A 189 22.67 -10.10 4.67
N PHE A 190 23.90 -10.30 4.20
CA PHE A 190 24.22 -11.43 3.32
C PHE A 190 24.00 -12.79 4.00
N LEU A 191 24.15 -12.88 5.32
CA LEU A 191 23.94 -14.11 6.09
C LEU A 191 22.49 -14.30 6.56
N SER A 192 21.66 -13.26 6.46
CA SER A 192 20.26 -13.37 6.86
C SER A 192 19.51 -14.29 5.90
N LEU A 193 18.90 -15.30 6.48
CA LEU A 193 18.04 -16.23 5.75
C LEU A 193 16.58 -15.79 5.79
N TYR A 194 16.20 -14.99 6.78
CA TYR A 194 14.82 -14.54 6.98
C TYR A 194 14.49 -13.35 6.07
N SER A 195 15.39 -12.36 5.96
CA SER A 195 15.22 -11.25 5.01
C SER A 195 15.14 -11.75 3.56
N ARG A 196 15.91 -12.78 3.21
CA ARG A 196 15.87 -13.42 1.89
C ARG A 196 14.57 -14.18 1.61
N ASN A 197 13.90 -14.63 2.67
CA ASN A 197 12.63 -15.33 2.56
C ASN A 197 11.42 -14.38 2.55
N GLU A 198 11.59 -13.13 2.98
CA GLU A 198 10.53 -12.13 3.07
C GLU A 198 9.77 -11.89 1.74
N PRO A 199 10.43 -11.76 0.57
CA PRO A 199 9.71 -11.62 -0.70
C PRO A 199 8.74 -12.78 -0.95
N PHE A 200 9.12 -14.02 -0.61
CA PHE A 200 8.23 -15.17 -0.78
C PHE A 200 7.03 -15.09 0.14
N LEU A 201 7.18 -14.61 1.38
CA LEU A 201 6.06 -14.37 2.29
C LEU A 201 5.14 -13.26 1.78
N MET A 202 5.68 -12.26 1.08
CA MET A 202 4.88 -11.23 0.41
C MET A 202 4.25 -11.71 -0.91
N GLY A 203 4.36 -12.99 -1.27
CA GLY A 203 3.82 -13.52 -2.53
C GLY A 203 4.65 -13.14 -3.76
N GLN A 204 5.87 -12.64 -3.57
CA GLN A 204 6.77 -12.24 -4.64
C GLN A 204 7.79 -13.34 -4.93
N LEU A 205 7.82 -13.82 -6.17
CA LEU A 205 8.76 -14.83 -6.62
C LEU A 205 10.10 -14.17 -6.95
N SER A 206 11.10 -14.38 -6.08
CA SER A 206 12.47 -13.87 -6.25
C SER A 206 13.42 -14.99 -6.76
N PRO A 207 13.84 -14.97 -8.03
CA PRO A 207 14.89 -15.86 -8.54
C PRO A 207 16.20 -15.80 -7.72
N ALA A 208 16.60 -14.60 -7.26
CA ALA A 208 17.78 -14.42 -6.43
C ALA A 208 17.61 -15.08 -5.06
N GLY A 209 16.43 -14.98 -4.44
CA GLY A 209 16.10 -15.69 -3.20
C GLY A 209 16.19 -17.21 -3.34
N ILE A 210 15.64 -17.77 -4.44
CA ILE A 210 15.73 -19.22 -4.72
C ILE A 210 17.20 -19.64 -4.83
N LEU A 211 18.00 -18.88 -5.58
CA LEU A 211 19.42 -19.16 -5.76
C LEU A 211 20.18 -19.09 -4.43
N PHE A 212 19.82 -18.14 -3.58
CA PHE A 212 20.40 -17.96 -2.25
C PHE A 212 20.16 -19.17 -1.36
N ASP A 213 18.92 -19.59 -1.17
CA ASP A 213 18.60 -20.74 -0.30
C ASP A 213 19.26 -22.04 -0.79
N LEU A 214 19.27 -22.26 -2.11
CA LEU A 214 19.94 -23.42 -2.71
C LEU A 214 21.47 -23.35 -2.54
N SER A 215 22.06 -22.15 -2.69
CA SER A 215 23.49 -21.93 -2.48
C SER A 215 23.88 -22.13 -1.01
N PHE A 216 23.06 -21.63 -0.09
CA PHE A 216 23.24 -21.77 1.34
C PHE A 216 23.21 -23.26 1.75
N ALA A 217 22.19 -23.99 1.28
CA ALA A 217 22.11 -25.43 1.50
C ALA A 217 23.33 -26.17 0.91
N ALA A 218 23.71 -25.85 -0.33
CA ALA A 218 24.87 -26.45 -1.00
C ALA A 218 26.18 -26.17 -0.24
N ALA A 219 26.37 -24.96 0.26
CA ALA A 219 27.54 -24.57 1.05
C ALA A 219 27.68 -25.43 2.31
N PHE A 220 26.62 -25.57 3.10
CA PHE A 220 26.65 -26.37 4.33
C PHE A 220 26.79 -27.88 4.08
N LEU A 221 26.18 -28.40 3.01
CA LEU A 221 26.41 -29.79 2.60
C LEU A 221 27.86 -30.02 2.15
N ALA A 222 28.46 -29.08 1.41
CA ALA A 222 29.86 -29.15 1.01
C ALA A 222 30.81 -29.07 2.22
N LEU A 223 30.52 -28.19 3.19
CA LEU A 223 31.23 -28.10 4.47
C LEU A 223 31.15 -29.42 5.26
N THR A 224 29.98 -30.07 5.26
CA THR A 224 29.78 -31.39 5.88
C THR A 224 30.67 -32.45 5.24
N VAL A 225 30.69 -32.52 3.90
CA VAL A 225 31.53 -33.46 3.16
C VAL A 225 33.02 -33.24 3.47
N HIS A 226 33.47 -31.98 3.45
CA HIS A 226 34.85 -31.62 3.75
C HIS A 226 35.26 -31.99 5.18
N LEU A 227 34.38 -31.79 6.15
CA LEU A 227 34.62 -32.19 7.54
C LEU A 227 34.79 -33.71 7.67
N LEU A 228 33.96 -34.50 6.99
CA LEU A 228 34.06 -35.96 6.99
C LEU A 228 35.31 -36.47 6.26
N GLU A 229 35.73 -35.81 5.17
CA GLU A 229 36.99 -36.10 4.47
C GLU A 229 38.19 -35.92 5.38
N ARG A 230 38.26 -34.79 6.10
CA ARG A 230 39.31 -34.51 7.08
C ARG A 230 39.41 -35.61 8.15
N ARG A 231 38.27 -36.15 8.59
CA ARG A 231 38.21 -37.26 9.57
C ARG A 231 38.58 -38.62 8.99
N SER A 232 38.23 -38.87 7.73
CA SER A 232 38.53 -40.12 7.02
C SER A 232 40.02 -40.31 6.74
N GLY A 233 40.86 -39.30 6.95
CA GLY A 233 42.29 -39.32 6.56
C GLY A 233 42.51 -39.22 5.05
N ARG A 234 41.44 -39.20 4.24
CA ARG A 234 41.47 -38.94 2.81
C ARG A 234 41.74 -37.44 2.62
N ARG A 235 43.01 -37.08 2.43
CA ARG A 235 43.44 -35.71 2.06
C ARG A 235 43.71 -35.65 0.55
N PRO A 236 42.69 -35.51 -0.32
CA PRO A 236 42.96 -35.20 -1.72
C PRO A 236 43.71 -33.85 -1.79
N ARG A 237 44.92 -33.85 -2.37
CA ARG A 237 45.70 -32.63 -2.63
C ARG A 237 44.82 -31.65 -3.42
N GLY A 238 44.72 -30.39 -2.97
CA GLY A 238 43.97 -29.31 -3.63
C GLY A 238 42.60 -28.98 -3.02
N ARG A 239 41.93 -29.90 -2.30
CA ARG A 239 40.55 -29.66 -1.83
C ARG A 239 40.43 -28.60 -0.72
N GLN A 240 41.53 -28.31 -0.02
CA GLN A 240 41.63 -27.19 0.93
C GLN A 240 41.57 -25.82 0.25
N VAL A 241 41.90 -25.74 -1.03
CA VAL A 241 41.81 -24.51 -1.86
C VAL A 241 40.49 -24.49 -2.64
N VAL A 242 40.01 -25.65 -3.10
CA VAL A 242 38.74 -25.75 -3.85
C VAL A 242 37.52 -25.32 -3.03
N LEU A 243 37.45 -25.69 -1.75
CA LEU A 243 36.31 -25.31 -0.91
C LEU A 243 36.16 -23.79 -0.71
N PRO A 244 37.17 -23.03 -0.27
CA PRO A 244 37.03 -21.58 -0.14
C PRO A 244 36.76 -20.89 -1.49
N LEU A 245 37.35 -21.37 -2.60
CA LEU A 245 37.01 -20.87 -3.93
C LEU A 245 35.56 -21.14 -4.31
N PHE A 246 35.03 -22.31 -3.97
CA PHE A 246 33.62 -22.65 -4.18
C PHE A 246 32.69 -21.75 -3.35
N LEU A 247 33.01 -21.50 -2.08
CA LEU A 247 32.24 -20.60 -1.23
C LEU A 247 32.29 -19.16 -1.74
N ALA A 248 33.47 -18.67 -2.13
CA ALA A 248 33.64 -17.34 -2.72
C ALA A 248 32.86 -17.20 -4.04
N PHE A 249 32.84 -18.26 -4.87
CA PHE A 249 32.04 -18.31 -6.09
C PHE A 249 30.54 -18.24 -5.78
N LEU A 250 30.04 -19.02 -4.81
CA LEU A 250 28.62 -18.94 -4.41
C LEU A 250 28.27 -17.53 -3.91
N THR A 251 29.11 -16.91 -3.09
CA THR A 251 28.90 -15.53 -2.63
C THR A 251 28.83 -14.54 -3.80
N ALA A 252 29.79 -14.59 -4.73
CA ALA A 252 29.81 -13.70 -5.90
C ALA A 252 28.59 -13.89 -6.80
N VAL A 253 28.16 -15.15 -7.01
CA VAL A 253 26.97 -15.48 -7.79
C VAL A 253 25.69 -14.93 -7.15
N ASN A 254 25.56 -15.02 -5.82
CA ASN A 254 24.39 -14.49 -5.10
C ASN A 254 24.31 -12.96 -5.16
N ILE A 255 25.44 -12.27 -4.95
CA ILE A 255 25.52 -10.81 -5.09
C ILE A 255 25.16 -10.38 -6.52
N GLY A 256 25.70 -11.09 -7.51
CA GLY A 256 25.40 -10.82 -8.93
C GLY A 256 23.92 -11.04 -9.25
N ALA A 257 23.32 -12.14 -8.77
CA ALA A 257 21.91 -12.44 -9.01
C ALA A 257 20.98 -11.39 -8.39
N GLU A 258 21.24 -10.96 -7.16
CA GLU A 258 20.47 -9.91 -6.49
C GLU A 258 20.58 -8.57 -7.25
N THR A 259 21.79 -8.20 -7.67
CA THR A 259 22.03 -6.96 -8.42
C THR A 259 21.30 -6.97 -9.76
N LEU A 260 21.30 -8.11 -10.46
CA LEU A 260 20.60 -8.27 -11.73
C LEU A 260 19.07 -8.29 -11.54
N GLU A 261 18.58 -8.95 -10.50
CA GLU A 261 17.15 -8.98 -10.18
C GLU A 261 16.60 -7.57 -9.97
N LYS A 262 17.29 -6.74 -9.16
CA LYS A 262 16.91 -5.34 -8.94
C LYS A 262 16.98 -4.51 -10.21
N ARG A 263 18.11 -4.59 -10.94
CA ARG A 263 18.33 -3.80 -12.16
C ARG A 263 17.30 -4.06 -13.26
N PHE A 264 16.87 -5.30 -13.42
CA PHE A 264 15.95 -5.70 -14.48
C PHE A 264 14.51 -5.94 -14.01
N GLY A 265 14.22 -5.76 -12.72
CA GLY A 265 12.90 -6.02 -12.14
C GLY A 265 12.40 -7.45 -12.39
N TRP A 266 13.28 -8.46 -12.25
CA TRP A 266 12.92 -9.86 -12.54
C TRP A 266 11.97 -10.48 -11.51
N ARG A 267 11.80 -9.84 -10.36
CA ARG A 267 10.89 -10.32 -9.32
C ARG A 267 9.44 -10.21 -9.82
N GLN A 268 8.69 -11.29 -9.67
CA GLN A 268 7.28 -11.35 -10.09
C GLN A 268 6.39 -11.30 -8.86
N ASP A 269 5.36 -10.45 -8.88
CA ASP A 269 4.41 -10.32 -7.75
C ASP A 269 3.16 -11.14 -8.03
N TYR A 270 2.95 -12.18 -7.20
CA TYR A 270 1.78 -13.04 -7.19
C TYR A 270 0.93 -12.85 -5.92
N SER A 271 1.18 -11.78 -5.15
CA SER A 271 0.39 -11.43 -3.97
C SER A 271 -1.09 -11.25 -4.34
N PHE A 272 -1.97 -11.38 -3.34
CA PHE A 272 -3.40 -11.34 -3.58
C PHE A 272 -3.91 -10.04 -4.22
N ASN A 273 -3.23 -8.91 -3.94
CA ASN A 273 -3.57 -7.58 -4.40
C ASN A 273 -2.55 -7.02 -5.41
N ALA A 274 -1.48 -7.77 -5.70
CA ALA A 274 -0.39 -7.35 -6.59
C ALA A 274 0.15 -5.96 -6.21
N ILE A 275 0.28 -5.67 -4.91
CA ILE A 275 0.51 -4.32 -4.38
C ILE A 275 1.73 -3.61 -5.00
N ALA A 276 2.78 -4.36 -5.31
CA ALA A 276 4.01 -3.82 -5.87
C ALA A 276 4.05 -3.89 -7.42
N THR A 277 2.96 -4.21 -8.10
CA THR A 277 2.89 -4.17 -9.57
C THR A 277 2.66 -2.77 -10.14
N ARG A 278 2.98 -2.58 -11.42
CA ARG A 278 2.63 -1.39 -12.18
C ARG A 278 1.49 -1.73 -13.15
N SER A 279 0.57 -0.81 -13.32
CA SER A 279 -0.45 -0.86 -14.37
C SER A 279 0.14 -0.46 -15.72
N ALA A 280 -0.56 -0.84 -16.79
CA ALA A 280 -0.21 -0.41 -18.14
C ALA A 280 -0.23 1.13 -18.31
N GLU A 281 -0.97 1.83 -17.46
CA GLU A 281 -1.01 3.29 -17.47
C GLU A 281 0.25 3.90 -16.87
N THR A 282 0.69 3.39 -15.72
CA THR A 282 1.98 3.77 -15.14
C THR A 282 3.10 3.51 -16.14
N ASP A 283 3.09 2.38 -16.86
CA ASP A 283 4.11 2.09 -17.87
C ASP A 283 4.13 3.12 -19.02
N ARG A 284 2.97 3.66 -19.44
CA ARG A 284 2.91 4.73 -20.44
C ARG A 284 3.48 6.04 -19.90
N ILE A 285 3.08 6.43 -18.70
CA ILE A 285 3.55 7.65 -18.05
C ILE A 285 5.08 7.59 -17.88
N LEU A 286 5.62 6.47 -17.40
CA LEU A 286 7.06 6.30 -17.22
C LEU A 286 7.85 6.31 -18.53
N ALA A 287 7.23 5.92 -19.65
CA ALA A 287 7.84 5.99 -20.97
C ALA A 287 7.90 7.43 -21.54
N GLU A 288 7.01 8.31 -21.06
CA GLU A 288 6.96 9.73 -21.46
C GLU A 288 7.89 10.62 -20.61
N VAL A 289 8.35 10.14 -19.45
CA VAL A 289 9.30 10.89 -18.61
C VAL A 289 10.66 11.01 -19.30
N ASP A 290 11.01 12.23 -19.67
CA ASP A 290 12.26 12.61 -20.35
C ASP A 290 13.24 13.37 -19.44
N THR A 291 12.80 13.77 -18.26
CA THR A 291 13.59 14.50 -17.26
C THR A 291 13.95 13.60 -16.08
N PRO A 292 15.18 13.68 -15.54
CA PRO A 292 15.57 12.87 -14.39
C PRO A 292 14.73 13.18 -13.14
N VAL A 293 14.20 12.13 -12.52
CA VAL A 293 13.48 12.16 -11.26
C VAL A 293 14.24 11.32 -10.24
N HIS A 294 14.45 11.89 -9.06
CA HIS A 294 15.10 11.22 -7.95
C HIS A 294 14.16 11.15 -6.74
N ILE A 295 14.05 9.95 -6.16
CA ILE A 295 13.13 9.64 -5.07
C ILE A 295 13.93 9.28 -3.81
N TRP A 296 13.76 10.07 -2.75
CA TRP A 296 14.32 9.75 -1.43
C TRP A 296 13.29 8.98 -0.61
N ALA A 297 13.61 7.77 -0.18
CA ALA A 297 12.78 6.98 0.72
C ALA A 297 13.22 7.20 2.17
N LEU A 298 12.43 7.96 2.94
CA LEU A 298 12.77 8.39 4.30
C LEU A 298 12.39 7.37 5.36
N PHE A 299 13.06 6.23 5.34
CA PHE A 299 12.86 5.15 6.30
C PHE A 299 14.09 4.97 7.19
N ARG A 300 13.83 4.72 8.47
CA ARG A 300 14.86 4.19 9.37
C ARG A 300 15.13 2.74 9.02
N LYS A 301 16.38 2.33 9.28
CA LYS A 301 16.76 0.95 9.05
C LYS A 301 15.96 0.01 9.94
N GLY A 302 15.22 -0.92 9.34
CA GLY A 302 14.36 -1.91 10.00
C GLY A 302 12.87 -1.51 10.10
N ASP A 303 12.52 -0.27 9.74
CA ASP A 303 11.14 0.23 9.73
C ASP A 303 10.62 0.39 8.28
N GLU A 304 11.26 -0.25 7.29
CA GLU A 304 10.93 -0.08 5.88
C GLU A 304 9.56 -0.66 5.48
N ASP A 305 8.85 0.05 4.61
CA ASP A 305 7.70 -0.48 3.89
C ASP A 305 8.17 -1.27 2.66
N ALA A 306 8.43 -2.56 2.84
CA ALA A 306 8.99 -3.43 1.82
C ALA A 306 8.15 -3.51 0.52
N PRO A 307 6.80 -3.59 0.55
CA PRO A 307 5.97 -3.45 -0.66
C PRO A 307 6.22 -2.14 -1.43
N LEU A 308 6.34 -1.02 -0.73
CA LEU A 308 6.61 0.27 -1.36
C LEU A 308 8.03 0.35 -1.95
N LEU A 309 9.04 -0.17 -1.25
CA LEU A 309 10.41 -0.21 -1.76
C LEU A 309 10.54 -1.12 -2.99
N GLU A 310 9.85 -2.26 -3.02
CA GLU A 310 9.78 -3.11 -4.23
C GLU A 310 9.11 -2.37 -5.40
N LEU A 311 8.08 -1.56 -5.13
CA LEU A 311 7.47 -0.74 -6.17
C LEU A 311 8.48 0.29 -6.73
N LEU A 312 9.29 0.92 -5.87
CA LEU A 312 10.36 1.84 -6.30
C LEU A 312 11.42 1.15 -7.17
N ASP A 313 11.86 -0.05 -6.77
CA ASP A 313 12.78 -0.87 -7.57
C ASP A 313 12.20 -1.13 -8.97
N ARG A 314 10.90 -1.40 -9.05
CA ARG A 314 10.22 -1.58 -10.35
C ARG A 314 10.17 -0.30 -11.15
N TYR A 315 9.90 0.86 -10.55
CA TYR A 315 9.87 2.12 -11.30
C TYR A 315 11.26 2.43 -11.88
N ALA A 316 12.32 2.27 -11.09
CA ALA A 316 13.70 2.44 -11.55
C ALA A 316 14.10 1.42 -12.63
N ALA A 317 13.59 0.20 -12.58
CA ALA A 317 13.81 -0.79 -13.64
C ALA A 317 13.03 -0.48 -14.94
N ALA A 318 11.91 0.24 -14.85
CA ALA A 318 11.09 0.61 -16.01
C ALA A 318 11.69 1.75 -16.84
N SER A 319 12.22 2.78 -16.15
CA SER A 319 12.69 3.99 -16.79
C SER A 319 14.04 4.41 -16.23
N PRO A 320 15.05 4.65 -17.09
CA PRO A 320 16.36 5.11 -16.66
C PRO A 320 16.33 6.54 -16.10
N MET A 321 15.22 7.28 -16.29
CA MET A 321 15.04 8.61 -15.71
C MET A 321 14.64 8.55 -14.23
N ILE A 322 14.21 7.40 -13.72
CA ILE A 322 13.80 7.26 -12.33
C ILE A 322 14.94 6.62 -11.52
N THR A 323 15.35 7.29 -10.46
CA THR A 323 16.32 6.78 -9.49
C THR A 323 15.76 6.94 -8.09
N TRP A 324 16.16 6.06 -7.17
CA TRP A 324 15.75 6.18 -5.78
C TRP A 324 16.85 5.71 -4.82
N GLU A 325 16.87 6.27 -3.62
CA GLU A 325 17.69 5.78 -2.52
C GLU A 325 17.01 5.96 -1.16
N GLN A 326 17.34 5.10 -0.22
CA GLN A 326 16.86 5.20 1.16
C GLN A 326 17.76 6.14 1.95
N ALA A 327 17.15 7.05 2.72
CA ALA A 327 17.87 7.96 3.60
C ALA A 327 17.23 8.00 4.98
N ASP A 328 18.02 7.74 6.03
CA ASP A 328 17.55 7.91 7.40
C ASP A 328 17.44 9.41 7.72
N PRO A 329 16.24 9.95 8.00
CA PRO A 329 16.04 11.37 8.27
C PRO A 329 16.74 11.83 9.57
N GLY A 330 16.98 10.93 10.52
CA GLY A 330 17.72 11.21 11.75
C GLY A 330 19.23 11.32 11.55
N LEU A 331 19.78 10.63 10.54
CA LEU A 331 21.20 10.72 10.17
C LEU A 331 21.46 11.83 9.13
N ASN A 332 20.45 12.21 8.35
CA ASN A 332 20.56 13.18 7.26
C ASN A 332 19.63 14.42 7.46
N PRO A 333 19.77 15.19 8.55
CA PRO A 333 18.90 16.34 8.80
C PRO A 333 19.05 17.47 7.77
N ALA A 334 20.20 17.54 7.08
CA ALA A 334 20.40 18.50 6.00
C ALA A 334 19.53 18.17 4.77
N LEU A 335 19.21 16.89 4.54
CA LEU A 335 18.34 16.47 3.45
C LEU A 335 16.90 16.92 3.72
N THR A 336 16.37 16.62 4.91
CA THR A 336 15.00 16.99 5.29
C THR A 336 14.81 18.51 5.34
N ALA A 337 15.83 19.25 5.78
CA ALA A 337 15.80 20.72 5.77
C ALA A 337 15.64 21.31 4.35
N ARG A 338 16.24 20.68 3.32
CA ARG A 338 16.14 21.15 1.92
C ARG A 338 14.73 21.05 1.34
N PHE A 339 13.90 20.16 1.87
CA PHE A 339 12.56 19.87 1.36
C PHE A 339 11.46 20.31 2.32
N THR A 340 11.75 21.25 3.21
CA THR A 340 10.79 21.77 4.18
C THR A 340 9.66 22.52 3.47
N THR A 341 8.42 22.22 3.82
CA THR A 341 7.22 22.92 3.33
C THR A 341 6.63 23.78 4.46
N GLU A 342 5.58 24.56 4.19
CA GLU A 342 4.84 25.27 5.24
C GLU A 342 4.23 24.32 6.28
N ALA A 343 3.90 23.08 5.87
CA ALA A 343 3.44 22.02 6.76
C ALA A 343 4.55 21.41 7.64
N GLY A 344 5.82 21.75 7.39
CA GLY A 344 6.98 21.29 8.15
C GLY A 344 7.97 20.48 7.32
N ALA A 345 8.98 19.95 8.02
CA ALA A 345 9.98 19.07 7.41
C ALA A 345 9.38 17.68 7.13
N PRO A 346 9.84 16.99 6.07
CA PRO A 346 9.42 15.61 5.78
C PRO A 346 9.60 14.70 7.00
N GLY A 347 8.54 13.97 7.36
CA GLY A 347 8.56 12.99 8.45
C GLY A 347 9.24 11.68 8.06
N THR A 348 9.51 10.82 9.05
CA THR A 348 9.81 9.39 8.80
C THR A 348 8.62 8.75 8.09
N ASP A 349 8.85 7.70 7.30
CA ASP A 349 7.83 6.95 6.55
C ASP A 349 7.22 7.73 5.37
N SER A 350 8.02 8.62 4.78
CA SER A 350 7.63 9.41 3.61
C SER A 350 8.57 9.23 2.41
N LEU A 351 8.08 9.52 1.22
CA LEU A 351 8.90 9.62 0.01
C LEU A 351 9.02 11.07 -0.42
N ILE A 352 10.23 11.50 -0.80
CA ILE A 352 10.44 12.77 -1.49
C ILE A 352 10.71 12.49 -2.95
N VAL A 353 9.74 12.75 -3.82
CA VAL A 353 9.87 12.66 -5.27
C VAL A 353 10.32 14.02 -5.78
N SER A 354 11.49 14.11 -6.42
CA SER A 354 12.08 15.38 -6.82
C SER A 354 12.60 15.37 -8.25
N CYS A 355 12.46 16.49 -8.97
CA CYS A 355 13.04 16.70 -10.28
C CYS A 355 13.87 17.99 -10.26
N GLU A 356 15.18 17.86 -10.41
CA GLU A 356 16.10 19.01 -10.38
C GLU A 356 15.90 19.93 -11.59
N ALA A 357 15.57 19.36 -12.75
CA ALA A 357 15.36 20.12 -13.99
C ALA A 357 14.20 21.11 -13.91
N THR A 358 13.11 20.74 -13.23
CA THR A 358 11.97 21.63 -12.99
C THR A 358 12.09 22.41 -11.68
N GLY A 359 13.01 22.01 -10.80
CA GLY A 359 13.16 22.55 -9.44
C GLY A 359 12.03 22.15 -8.49
N ARG A 360 11.20 21.18 -8.87
CA ARG A 360 9.99 20.79 -8.12
C ARG A 360 10.21 19.50 -7.35
N TYR A 361 9.52 19.37 -6.23
CA TYR A 361 9.46 18.15 -5.44
C TYR A 361 8.07 17.96 -4.85
N ARG A 362 7.78 16.72 -4.45
CA ARG A 362 6.57 16.34 -3.73
C ARG A 362 6.94 15.37 -2.61
N ILE A 363 6.33 15.57 -1.45
CA ILE A 363 6.43 14.66 -0.32
C ILE A 363 5.16 13.81 -0.32
N LEU A 364 5.33 12.49 -0.18
CA LEU A 364 4.23 11.54 -0.04
C LEU A 364 4.34 10.87 1.34
N GLY A 365 3.36 11.12 2.20
CA GLY A 365 3.26 10.56 3.55
C GLY A 365 2.38 9.31 3.62
N PRO A 366 2.27 8.67 4.81
CA PRO A 366 1.43 7.49 5.02
C PRO A 366 -0.04 7.68 4.61
N GLU A 367 -0.58 8.88 4.79
CA GLU A 367 -1.95 9.26 4.42
C GLU A 367 -2.19 9.29 2.90
N ASP A 368 -1.15 9.48 2.09
CA ASP A 368 -1.25 9.49 0.63
C ASP A 368 -1.40 8.08 0.05
N TYR A 369 -1.13 7.05 0.85
CA TYR A 369 -1.10 5.66 0.41
C TYR A 369 -2.35 4.87 0.75
N VAL A 370 -3.36 5.52 1.31
CA VAL A 370 -4.58 4.85 1.77
C VAL A 370 -5.83 5.40 1.12
N SER A 371 -6.68 4.48 0.66
CA SER A 371 -8.05 4.72 0.23
C SER A 371 -8.99 4.26 1.34
N LEU A 372 -9.88 5.15 1.80
CA LEU A 372 -10.91 4.83 2.79
C LEU A 372 -12.21 4.41 2.09
N GLY A 373 -12.83 3.34 2.57
CA GLY A 373 -14.18 2.92 2.20
C GLY A 373 -15.08 2.88 3.43
N MET A 374 -16.34 3.26 3.24
CA MET A 374 -17.34 3.26 4.30
C MET A 374 -17.99 1.88 4.42
N ASN A 375 -18.05 1.33 5.63
CA ASN A 375 -18.83 0.12 5.88
C ASN A 375 -20.33 0.48 5.86
N PRO A 376 -21.12 -0.05 4.90
CA PRO A 376 -22.54 0.30 4.79
C PRO A 376 -23.41 -0.19 5.96
N GLU A 377 -22.92 -1.12 6.79
CA GLU A 377 -23.66 -1.65 7.94
C GLU A 377 -23.41 -0.88 9.25
N THR A 378 -22.19 -0.35 9.43
CA THR A 378 -21.80 0.35 10.67
C THR A 378 -21.62 1.86 10.48
N GLY A 379 -21.52 2.33 9.23
CA GLY A 379 -21.19 3.70 8.90
C GLY A 379 -19.75 4.11 9.22
N GLU A 380 -18.90 3.15 9.64
CA GLU A 380 -17.50 3.42 9.99
C GLU A 380 -16.60 3.39 8.75
N TYR A 381 -15.60 4.28 8.70
CA TYR A 381 -14.56 4.28 7.67
C TYR A 381 -13.53 3.20 7.97
N THR A 382 -13.21 2.42 6.94
CA THR A 382 -12.18 1.38 6.96
C THR A 382 -11.19 1.62 5.82
N TYR A 383 -9.95 1.19 5.99
CA TYR A 383 -8.98 1.20 4.90
C TYR A 383 -9.42 0.20 3.82
N ALA A 384 -9.91 0.72 2.70
CA ALA A 384 -10.42 -0.07 1.57
C ALA A 384 -9.31 -0.47 0.60
N GLY A 385 -8.31 0.38 0.40
CA GLY A 385 -7.24 0.10 -0.57
C GLY A 385 -5.93 0.84 -0.31
N TRP A 386 -4.86 0.34 -0.93
CA TRP A 386 -3.55 0.95 -1.01
C TRP A 386 -3.39 1.71 -2.33
N THR A 387 -2.88 2.93 -2.26
CA THR A 387 -2.72 3.86 -3.39
C THR A 387 -1.26 4.13 -3.74
N TYR A 388 -0.30 3.26 -3.34
CA TYR A 388 1.14 3.44 -3.62
C TYR A 388 1.42 3.82 -5.08
N GLU A 389 0.93 3.02 -6.04
CA GLU A 389 1.14 3.27 -7.47
C GLU A 389 0.50 4.58 -7.94
N GLN A 390 -0.74 4.82 -7.52
CA GLN A 390 -1.49 6.02 -7.88
C GLN A 390 -0.78 7.29 -7.40
N SER A 391 -0.36 7.30 -6.14
CA SER A 391 0.28 8.46 -5.51
C SER A 391 1.68 8.68 -6.05
N LEU A 392 2.47 7.61 -6.23
CA LEU A 392 3.82 7.69 -6.79
C LEU A 392 3.83 8.16 -8.24
N THR A 393 3.01 7.55 -9.11
CA THR A 393 2.90 7.97 -10.51
C THR A 393 2.37 9.39 -10.63
N GLY A 394 1.39 9.76 -9.79
CA GLY A 394 0.86 11.11 -9.71
C GLY A 394 1.91 12.15 -9.28
N ALA A 395 2.83 11.79 -8.39
CA ALA A 395 3.95 12.63 -7.98
C ALA A 395 5.02 12.77 -9.07
N ILE A 396 5.35 11.69 -9.78
CA ILE A 396 6.31 11.73 -10.90
C ILE A 396 5.80 12.67 -11.99
N ARG A 397 4.54 12.48 -12.42
CA ARG A 397 3.90 13.35 -13.43
C ARG A 397 3.88 14.82 -13.03
N TYR A 398 3.80 15.11 -11.73
CA TYR A 398 3.84 16.47 -11.22
C TYR A 398 5.23 17.10 -11.34
N VAL A 399 6.25 16.41 -10.86
CA VAL A 399 7.61 16.97 -10.85
C VAL A 399 8.20 17.07 -12.26
N THR A 400 7.68 16.32 -13.23
CA THR A 400 8.13 16.37 -14.63
C THR A 400 7.30 17.29 -15.54
N ARG A 401 6.15 17.80 -15.09
CA ARG A 401 5.32 18.72 -15.90
C ARG A 401 6.09 20.00 -16.25
N GLU A 402 5.89 20.56 -17.44
CA GLU A 402 6.49 21.86 -17.79
C GLU A 402 5.78 23.02 -17.10
N ARG A 403 4.44 23.07 -17.21
CA ARG A 403 3.58 24.11 -16.62
C ARG A 403 2.54 23.52 -15.68
N ILE A 404 2.34 24.18 -14.54
CA ILE A 404 1.33 23.85 -13.55
C ILE A 404 0.11 24.76 -13.81
N PRO A 405 -1.13 24.27 -13.69
CA PRO A 405 -2.29 25.13 -13.81
C PRO A 405 -2.31 26.20 -12.72
N ARG A 406 -2.54 27.46 -13.10
CA ARG A 406 -2.57 28.60 -12.19
C ARG A 406 -4.01 28.96 -11.80
N VAL A 407 -4.24 29.16 -10.51
CA VAL A 407 -5.50 29.62 -9.91
C VAL A 407 -5.28 31.04 -9.39
N ILE A 408 -6.02 31.98 -9.95
CA ILE A 408 -6.02 33.38 -9.53
C ILE A 408 -7.21 33.58 -8.58
N LEU A 409 -6.92 33.71 -7.28
CA LEU A 409 -7.89 34.17 -6.28
C LEU A 409 -8.09 35.68 -6.46
N LEU A 410 -9.25 36.06 -6.99
CA LEU A 410 -9.53 37.46 -7.26
C LEU A 410 -9.67 38.26 -5.97
N GLN A 411 -9.15 39.49 -6.00
CA GLN A 411 -9.21 40.45 -4.91
C GLN A 411 -9.58 41.83 -5.45
N GLY A 412 -10.21 42.65 -4.61
CA GLY A 412 -10.56 44.05 -4.93
C GLY A 412 -12.03 44.38 -4.66
N HIS A 413 -12.86 43.34 -4.52
CA HIS A 413 -14.31 43.42 -4.41
C HIS A 413 -14.84 42.97 -3.04
N GLY A 414 -13.95 42.76 -2.07
CA GLY A 414 -14.30 42.34 -0.72
C GLY A 414 -14.54 40.83 -0.60
N GLU A 415 -13.93 40.05 -1.49
CA GLU A 415 -13.84 38.59 -1.43
C GLU A 415 -13.16 38.10 -0.14
N LEU A 416 -13.20 36.78 0.06
CA LEU A 416 -12.49 36.14 1.16
C LEU A 416 -10.99 36.48 1.14
N ASP A 417 -10.47 36.89 2.30
CA ASP A 417 -9.07 37.27 2.47
C ASP A 417 -8.13 36.06 2.53
N ALA A 418 -6.84 36.32 2.38
CA ALA A 418 -5.80 35.29 2.39
C ALA A 418 -5.77 34.45 3.69
N LYS A 419 -6.25 35.01 4.81
CA LYS A 419 -6.30 34.29 6.08
C LYS A 419 -7.42 33.25 6.07
N THR A 420 -8.59 33.64 5.58
CA THR A 420 -9.75 32.76 5.44
C THR A 420 -9.49 31.67 4.40
N THR A 421 -8.84 32.01 3.28
CA THR A 421 -8.57 31.03 2.20
C THR A 421 -7.30 30.21 2.43
N ALA A 422 -6.55 30.39 3.52
CA ALA A 422 -5.25 29.75 3.72
C ALA A 422 -5.30 28.21 3.56
N ALA A 423 -6.30 27.55 4.14
CA ALA A 423 -6.47 26.10 4.02
C ALA A 423 -6.77 25.65 2.58
N PHE A 424 -7.59 26.42 1.87
CA PHE A 424 -7.92 26.18 0.46
C PHE A 424 -6.71 26.37 -0.45
N THR A 425 -5.97 27.47 -0.27
CA THR A 425 -4.73 27.78 -0.98
C THR A 425 -3.70 26.67 -0.77
N GLN A 426 -3.50 26.24 0.47
CA GLN A 426 -2.57 25.16 0.79
C GLN A 426 -3.01 23.86 0.11
N PHE A 427 -4.29 23.50 0.21
CA PHE A 427 -4.81 22.31 -0.45
C PHE A 427 -4.62 22.32 -1.98
N LEU A 428 -4.90 23.45 -2.63
CA LEU A 428 -4.68 23.58 -4.07
C LEU A 428 -3.20 23.49 -4.43
N THR A 429 -2.34 24.09 -3.62
CA THR A 429 -0.88 23.98 -3.75
C THR A 429 -0.42 22.53 -3.62
N ASP A 430 -0.92 21.80 -2.61
CA ASP A 430 -0.66 20.37 -2.40
C ASP A 430 -1.18 19.51 -3.58
N ASN A 431 -2.23 19.98 -4.26
CA ASN A 431 -2.88 19.34 -5.40
C ASN A 431 -2.47 19.91 -6.75
N GLN A 432 -1.25 20.46 -6.85
CA GLN A 432 -0.62 20.80 -8.13
C GLN A 432 -1.30 21.99 -8.84
N TYR A 433 -1.66 23.01 -8.07
CA TYR A 433 -2.07 24.32 -8.60
C TYR A 433 -1.14 25.41 -8.08
N GLU A 434 -0.75 26.32 -8.96
CA GLU A 434 -0.11 27.57 -8.53
C GLU A 434 -1.21 28.55 -8.12
N VAL A 435 -1.28 28.91 -6.84
CA VAL A 435 -2.31 29.82 -6.35
C VAL A 435 -1.73 31.22 -6.18
N THR A 436 -2.34 32.20 -6.83
CA THR A 436 -1.95 33.62 -6.74
C THR A 436 -3.14 34.45 -6.31
N ALA A 437 -2.95 35.40 -5.41
CA ALA A 437 -3.98 36.40 -5.08
C ALA A 437 -3.74 37.65 -5.95
N GLY A 438 -4.76 38.14 -6.64
CA GLY A 438 -4.57 39.18 -7.64
C GLY A 438 -5.78 40.07 -7.90
N ASP A 439 -5.51 41.36 -8.10
CA ASP A 439 -6.44 42.36 -8.61
C ASP A 439 -6.22 42.51 -10.12
N LEU A 440 -7.30 42.49 -10.92
CA LEU A 440 -7.24 42.58 -12.40
C LEU A 440 -6.64 43.88 -12.91
N SER A 441 -6.56 44.92 -12.09
CA SER A 441 -5.86 46.17 -12.44
C SER A 441 -4.34 46.00 -12.47
N ALA A 442 -3.78 44.98 -11.82
CA ALA A 442 -2.36 44.69 -11.82
C ALA A 442 -1.96 43.79 -13.00
N GLU A 443 -0.85 44.13 -13.67
CA GLU A 443 -0.33 43.40 -14.84
C GLU A 443 -0.03 41.92 -14.51
N ALA A 444 0.49 41.63 -13.32
CA ALA A 444 0.81 40.27 -12.86
C ALA A 444 -0.42 39.38 -12.63
N SER A 445 -1.61 39.97 -12.49
CA SER A 445 -2.88 39.25 -12.26
C SER A 445 -3.70 39.11 -13.55
N GLN A 446 -3.17 39.54 -14.70
CA GLN A 446 -3.87 39.37 -15.98
C GLN A 446 -3.93 37.88 -16.33
N PRO A 447 -5.14 37.36 -16.64
CA PRO A 447 -5.30 35.94 -16.90
C PRO A 447 -4.72 35.53 -18.26
N GLU A 448 -4.00 34.42 -18.29
CA GLU A 448 -3.44 33.77 -19.46
C GLU A 448 -4.26 32.53 -19.87
N ALA A 449 -4.01 32.01 -21.07
CA ALA A 449 -4.66 30.79 -21.54
C ALA A 449 -4.31 29.58 -20.64
N GLY A 450 -5.33 28.91 -20.09
CA GLY A 450 -5.18 27.77 -19.17
C GLY A 450 -5.27 28.13 -17.68
N ASP A 451 -5.39 29.42 -17.36
CA ASP A 451 -5.65 29.86 -15.99
C ASP A 451 -7.07 29.51 -15.54
N LEU A 452 -7.27 29.59 -14.22
CA LEU A 452 -8.57 29.51 -13.57
C LEU A 452 -8.73 30.72 -12.66
N ILE A 453 -9.85 31.43 -12.77
CA ILE A 453 -10.16 32.57 -11.90
C ILE A 453 -11.16 32.11 -10.83
N ALA A 454 -10.82 32.29 -9.57
CA ALA A 454 -11.70 32.03 -8.45
C ALA A 454 -12.20 33.34 -7.84
N MET A 455 -13.51 33.58 -7.87
CA MET A 455 -14.15 34.73 -7.20
C MET A 455 -14.99 34.20 -6.05
N LEU A 456 -14.49 34.41 -4.83
CA LEU A 456 -15.04 33.80 -3.63
C LEU A 456 -15.88 34.82 -2.85
N SER A 457 -17.20 34.81 -3.08
CA SER A 457 -18.21 35.62 -2.39
C SER A 457 -17.90 37.13 -2.39
N PRO A 458 -17.86 37.79 -3.56
CA PRO A 458 -17.56 39.22 -3.65
C PRO A 458 -18.66 40.09 -3.02
N LEU A 459 -18.26 41.17 -2.35
CA LEU A 459 -19.15 42.10 -1.63
C LEU A 459 -19.38 43.44 -2.36
N ARG A 460 -18.65 43.71 -3.45
CA ARG A 460 -18.72 44.92 -4.27
C ARG A 460 -18.75 44.57 -5.75
N ASP A 461 -19.45 45.37 -6.54
CA ASP A 461 -19.64 45.06 -7.96
C ASP A 461 -18.36 45.28 -8.77
N LEU A 462 -18.18 44.47 -9.83
CA LEU A 462 -17.04 44.55 -10.75
C LEU A 462 -17.04 45.89 -11.49
N ALA A 463 -15.89 46.48 -11.77
CA ALA A 463 -15.77 47.60 -12.71
C ALA A 463 -16.07 47.14 -14.14
N GLU A 464 -16.37 48.10 -15.03
CA GLU A 464 -16.71 47.79 -16.44
C GLU A 464 -15.53 47.15 -17.19
N GLN A 465 -14.32 47.67 -16.97
CA GLN A 465 -13.08 47.14 -17.57
C GLN A 465 -12.73 45.73 -17.08
N GLU A 466 -13.04 45.44 -15.81
CA GLU A 466 -12.83 44.11 -15.23
C GLU A 466 -13.78 43.09 -15.85
N LEU A 467 -15.07 43.43 -15.95
CA LEU A 467 -16.06 42.58 -16.61
C LEU A 467 -15.68 42.32 -18.07
N GLU A 468 -15.18 43.32 -18.80
CA GLU A 468 -14.71 43.14 -20.17
C GLU A 468 -13.52 42.17 -20.26
N THR A 469 -12.58 42.26 -19.33
CA THR A 469 -11.43 41.36 -19.23
C THR A 469 -11.85 39.92 -18.95
N LEU A 470 -12.78 39.73 -18.00
CA LEU A 470 -13.33 38.43 -17.64
C LEU A 470 -14.11 37.80 -18.80
N ASN A 471 -14.90 38.60 -19.52
CA ASN A 471 -15.60 38.12 -20.72
C ASN A 471 -14.62 37.73 -21.84
N ARG A 472 -13.54 38.48 -22.04
CA ARG A 472 -12.49 38.13 -23.02
C ARG A 472 -11.80 36.81 -22.65
N PHE A 473 -11.48 36.64 -21.38
CA PHE A 473 -10.91 35.40 -20.86
C PHE A 473 -11.87 34.21 -21.04
N ALA A 474 -13.16 34.39 -20.77
CA ALA A 474 -14.19 33.40 -21.05
C ALA A 474 -14.27 33.02 -22.54
N LEU A 475 -14.16 33.99 -23.46
CA LEU A 475 -14.17 33.74 -24.90
C LEU A 475 -12.98 32.88 -25.38
N GLN A 476 -11.87 32.95 -24.66
CA GLN A 476 -10.66 32.15 -24.92
C GLN A 476 -10.68 30.78 -24.22
N GLY A 477 -11.82 30.37 -23.65
CA GLY A 477 -11.96 29.08 -22.95
C GLY A 477 -11.50 29.09 -21.49
N GLY A 478 -11.32 30.27 -20.89
CA GLY A 478 -10.97 30.42 -19.48
C GLY A 478 -11.99 29.78 -18.54
N SER A 479 -11.52 29.35 -17.37
CA SER A 479 -12.34 28.64 -16.38
C SER A 479 -12.58 29.45 -15.11
N PHE A 480 -13.76 29.27 -14.51
CA PHE A 480 -14.19 30.03 -13.34
C PHE A 480 -14.66 29.16 -12.18
N LEU A 481 -14.19 29.50 -10.99
CA LEU A 481 -14.74 29.00 -9.73
C LEU A 481 -15.44 30.15 -9.00
N PHE A 482 -16.71 29.98 -8.71
CA PHE A 482 -17.51 30.99 -8.02
C PHE A 482 -18.03 30.45 -6.69
N THR A 483 -18.06 31.31 -5.67
CA THR A 483 -18.93 31.10 -4.51
C THR A 483 -19.87 32.27 -4.36
N CYS A 484 -21.07 31.98 -3.86
CA CYS A 484 -22.05 33.02 -3.55
C CYS A 484 -22.79 32.66 -2.27
N ASP A 485 -22.39 33.26 -1.16
CA ASP A 485 -22.96 32.97 0.15
C ASP A 485 -24.34 33.60 0.31
N TYR A 486 -25.15 33.04 1.21
CA TYR A 486 -26.51 33.54 1.47
C TYR A 486 -26.53 35.01 1.94
N SER A 487 -25.42 35.51 2.49
CA SER A 487 -25.24 36.89 2.94
C SER A 487 -24.78 37.87 1.86
N ASP A 488 -24.39 37.41 0.67
CA ASP A 488 -23.81 38.29 -0.35
C ASP A 488 -24.85 39.28 -0.91
N PRO A 489 -24.45 40.55 -1.18
CA PRO A 489 -25.37 41.64 -1.48
C PRO A 489 -25.85 41.64 -2.94
N LEU A 490 -26.78 40.76 -3.31
CA LEU A 490 -27.25 40.62 -4.70
C LEU A 490 -27.78 41.92 -5.34
N GLY A 491 -28.50 42.74 -4.57
CA GLY A 491 -29.18 43.94 -5.10
C GLY A 491 -28.25 45.03 -5.64
N SER A 492 -26.97 45.04 -5.21
CA SER A 492 -25.98 46.05 -5.60
C SER A 492 -24.93 45.54 -6.59
N MET A 493 -25.14 44.37 -7.21
CA MET A 493 -24.11 43.63 -7.95
C MET A 493 -24.49 43.34 -9.42
N PRO A 494 -24.96 44.32 -10.21
CA PRO A 494 -25.52 44.05 -11.54
C PRO A 494 -24.51 43.45 -12.55
N ARG A 495 -23.23 43.83 -12.48
CA ARG A 495 -22.19 43.34 -13.41
C ARG A 495 -21.71 41.94 -13.01
N TRP A 496 -21.47 41.71 -11.72
CA TRP A 496 -21.22 40.36 -11.19
C TRP A 496 -22.36 39.39 -11.56
N LEU A 497 -23.61 39.78 -11.32
CA LEU A 497 -24.76 38.95 -11.68
C LEU A 497 -24.90 38.75 -13.19
N SER A 498 -24.44 39.70 -14.00
CA SER A 498 -24.39 39.52 -15.46
C SER A 498 -23.41 38.43 -15.88
N LEU A 499 -22.24 38.36 -15.22
CA LEU A 499 -21.26 37.30 -15.46
C LEU A 499 -21.84 35.93 -15.06
N LEU A 500 -22.44 35.83 -13.88
CA LEU A 500 -23.09 34.59 -13.42
C LEU A 500 -24.19 34.12 -14.38
N ARG A 501 -25.09 35.03 -14.79
CA ARG A 501 -26.16 34.71 -15.75
C ARG A 501 -25.61 34.26 -17.10
N SER A 502 -24.42 34.69 -17.49
CA SER A 502 -23.77 34.25 -18.73
C SER A 502 -23.41 32.76 -18.74
N TYR A 503 -23.35 32.13 -17.55
CA TYR A 503 -23.22 30.69 -17.33
C TYR A 503 -24.52 30.03 -16.83
N GLY A 504 -25.65 30.75 -16.86
CA GLY A 504 -26.94 30.25 -16.38
C GLY A 504 -27.07 30.19 -14.86
N PHE A 505 -26.14 30.80 -14.11
CA PHE A 505 -26.19 30.83 -12.65
C PHE A 505 -27.07 31.99 -12.17
N VAL A 506 -28.17 31.67 -11.49
CA VAL A 506 -29.12 32.65 -10.96
C VAL A 506 -29.23 32.47 -9.44
N PRO A 507 -28.49 33.25 -8.63
CA PRO A 507 -28.58 33.14 -7.18
C PRO A 507 -29.96 33.55 -6.67
N ARG A 508 -30.53 32.77 -5.74
CA ARG A 508 -31.78 33.11 -5.06
C ARG A 508 -31.50 33.84 -3.75
N GLU A 509 -32.36 34.78 -3.42
CA GLU A 509 -32.29 35.47 -2.13
C GLU A 509 -32.74 34.54 -1.00
N GLY A 510 -31.97 34.51 0.08
CA GLY A 510 -32.26 33.71 1.28
C GLY A 510 -31.27 32.57 1.53
N LEU A 511 -31.43 31.99 2.70
CA LEU A 511 -30.67 30.87 3.25
C LEU A 511 -31.50 29.58 3.12
N VAL A 512 -30.91 28.52 2.58
CA VAL A 512 -31.53 27.19 2.59
C VAL A 512 -31.39 26.59 3.99
N VAL A 513 -32.51 26.19 4.57
CA VAL A 513 -32.58 25.54 5.88
C VAL A 513 -32.96 24.08 5.67
N ALA A 514 -32.12 23.17 6.14
CA ALA A 514 -32.39 21.74 6.16
C ALA A 514 -33.40 21.40 7.28
N ASP A 515 -34.14 20.29 7.12
CA ASP A 515 -35.07 19.85 8.15
C ASP A 515 -34.29 19.28 9.35
N PRO A 516 -34.30 19.92 10.53
CA PRO A 516 -33.55 19.45 11.69
C PRO A 516 -33.98 18.07 12.19
N ALA A 517 -35.18 17.61 11.82
CA ALA A 517 -35.67 16.28 12.17
C ALA A 517 -35.17 15.18 11.22
N ASP A 518 -34.61 15.54 10.06
CA ASP A 518 -34.06 14.63 9.07
C ASP A 518 -32.53 14.60 9.16
N ALA A 519 -32.01 13.52 9.76
CA ALA A 519 -30.57 13.31 9.97
C ALA A 519 -29.77 13.19 8.66
N ASP A 520 -30.43 12.85 7.54
CA ASP A 520 -29.80 12.75 6.22
C ASP A 520 -29.76 14.11 5.48
N SER A 521 -30.37 15.14 6.08
CA SER A 521 -30.41 16.52 5.56
C SER A 521 -29.69 17.52 6.45
N ALA A 522 -29.66 17.30 7.77
CA ALA A 522 -29.15 18.24 8.76
C ALA A 522 -28.15 17.59 9.71
N TYR A 523 -26.92 18.10 9.74
CA TYR A 523 -25.90 17.62 10.65
C TYR A 523 -26.13 18.15 12.07
N GLY A 524 -26.01 17.25 13.06
CA GLY A 524 -26.12 17.60 14.48
C GLY A 524 -27.47 18.17 14.91
N GLY A 525 -28.54 17.91 14.13
CA GLY A 525 -29.87 18.47 14.38
C GLY A 525 -29.97 19.98 14.17
N SER A 526 -29.05 20.56 13.38
CA SER A 526 -29.06 21.99 13.04
C SER A 526 -29.39 22.20 11.56
N GLY A 527 -30.49 22.89 11.27
CA GLY A 527 -30.90 23.21 9.90
C GLY A 527 -29.94 24.16 9.15
N LEU A 528 -28.92 24.71 9.84
CA LEU A 528 -27.85 25.50 9.22
C LEU A 528 -26.78 24.66 8.53
N TYR A 529 -26.55 23.44 9.01
CA TYR A 529 -25.48 22.56 8.54
C TYR A 529 -26.08 21.53 7.61
N LEU A 530 -26.21 21.91 6.33
CA LEU A 530 -26.92 21.13 5.35
C LEU A 530 -26.03 20.01 4.79
N ILE A 531 -26.58 18.79 4.72
CA ILE A 531 -25.99 17.65 4.02
C ILE A 531 -26.67 17.56 2.65
N PRO A 532 -26.00 17.95 1.54
CA PRO A 532 -26.62 17.98 0.23
C PRO A 532 -26.71 16.57 -0.38
N ARG A 533 -27.65 16.40 -1.29
CA ARG A 533 -27.68 15.24 -2.20
C ARG A 533 -26.74 15.52 -3.36
N MET A 534 -25.76 14.65 -3.55
CA MET A 534 -24.86 14.67 -4.70
C MET A 534 -25.56 14.03 -5.91
N LEU A 535 -25.70 14.77 -7.00
CA LEU A 535 -26.28 14.27 -8.26
C LEU A 535 -25.18 13.67 -9.12
N SER A 536 -25.50 12.70 -9.99
CA SER A 536 -24.52 12.06 -10.88
C SER A 536 -24.17 12.96 -12.05
N THR A 537 -22.96 13.51 -12.04
CA THR A 537 -22.36 14.40 -13.05
C THR A 537 -20.92 13.96 -13.32
N ASP A 538 -20.24 14.58 -14.29
CA ASP A 538 -18.84 14.25 -14.58
C ASP A 538 -17.91 14.51 -13.38
N ILE A 539 -18.27 15.48 -12.51
CA ILE A 539 -17.54 15.81 -11.27
C ILE A 539 -17.73 14.71 -10.21
N THR A 540 -18.92 14.12 -10.12
CA THR A 540 -19.37 13.38 -8.92
C THR A 540 -19.56 11.90 -9.14
N MET A 541 -19.61 11.41 -10.38
CA MET A 541 -19.90 10.00 -10.69
C MET A 541 -18.92 9.03 -10.00
N ASP A 542 -17.63 9.31 -10.02
CA ASP A 542 -16.62 8.48 -9.37
C ASP A 542 -16.67 8.55 -7.84
N LEU A 543 -17.07 9.72 -7.30
CA LEU A 543 -17.24 9.90 -5.86
C LEU A 543 -18.41 9.05 -5.36
N LEU A 544 -19.53 9.07 -6.10
CA LEU A 544 -20.67 8.21 -5.84
C LEU A 544 -20.30 6.72 -5.96
N ALA A 545 -19.51 6.34 -6.97
CA ALA A 545 -19.08 4.95 -7.16
C ALA A 545 -18.15 4.43 -6.05
N SER A 546 -17.35 5.32 -5.45
CA SER A 546 -16.42 5.01 -4.34
C SER A 546 -17.03 5.18 -2.95
N GLY A 547 -18.28 5.64 -2.86
CA GLY A 547 -18.97 5.91 -1.58
C GLY A 547 -18.48 7.18 -0.88
N ALA A 548 -17.86 8.11 -1.61
CA ALA A 548 -17.35 9.39 -1.12
C ALA A 548 -18.36 10.52 -1.37
N ASP A 549 -19.58 10.39 -0.87
CA ASP A 549 -20.72 11.27 -1.18
C ASP A 549 -21.14 12.18 -0.01
N THR A 550 -20.39 12.20 1.09
CA THR A 550 -20.72 13.00 2.28
C THR A 550 -20.11 14.39 2.19
N LEU A 551 -20.95 15.42 2.12
CA LEU A 551 -20.56 16.83 2.17
C LEU A 551 -21.33 17.58 3.26
N LEU A 552 -20.75 18.68 3.74
CA LEU A 552 -21.39 19.57 4.71
C LEU A 552 -21.30 21.01 4.22
N LEU A 553 -22.45 21.65 4.06
CA LEU A 553 -22.56 23.02 3.57
C LEU A 553 -23.22 23.92 4.64
N PRO A 554 -22.42 24.56 5.51
CA PRO A 554 -22.95 25.48 6.52
C PRO A 554 -23.41 26.78 5.88
N GLY A 555 -24.69 27.12 6.04
CA GLY A 555 -25.22 28.40 5.57
C GLY A 555 -25.19 28.53 4.04
N THR A 556 -26.07 27.81 3.34
CA THR A 556 -26.00 27.70 1.87
C THR A 556 -27.05 28.55 1.16
N ARG A 557 -26.66 29.20 0.06
CA ARG A 557 -27.57 29.86 -0.89
C ARG A 557 -28.06 28.88 -1.96
N ALA A 558 -29.32 29.01 -2.35
CA ALA A 558 -29.90 28.29 -3.49
C ALA A 558 -29.67 29.02 -4.81
N PHE A 559 -29.66 28.28 -5.92
CA PHE A 559 -29.72 28.80 -7.28
C PHE A 559 -31.07 28.50 -7.93
N GLY A 560 -31.39 29.23 -8.99
CA GLY A 560 -32.51 28.91 -9.88
C GLY A 560 -32.25 27.61 -10.63
N GLU A 561 -33.33 26.97 -11.07
CA GLU A 561 -33.23 25.80 -11.94
C GLU A 561 -32.56 26.19 -13.26
N PRO A 562 -31.71 25.32 -13.83
CA PRO A 562 -31.16 25.52 -15.17
C PRO A 562 -32.27 25.77 -16.21
N GLU A 563 -32.22 26.92 -16.88
CA GLU A 563 -33.17 27.22 -17.97
C GLU A 563 -32.67 26.66 -19.31
N GLU A 564 -33.55 25.94 -20.02
CA GLU A 564 -33.28 25.49 -21.39
C GLU A 564 -33.56 26.64 -22.38
N GLY A 565 -32.53 27.14 -23.07
CA GLY A 565 -32.74 28.22 -24.04
C GLY A 565 -31.53 28.59 -24.91
N ASP A 566 -30.32 28.53 -24.38
CA ASP A 566 -29.08 28.81 -25.13
C ASP A 566 -28.42 27.50 -25.59
N ARG A 567 -28.34 27.29 -26.92
CA ARG A 567 -27.74 26.08 -27.52
C ARG A 567 -26.24 25.95 -27.26
N ASN A 568 -25.57 27.03 -26.90
CA ASN A 568 -24.14 27.07 -26.64
C ASN A 568 -23.81 26.93 -25.14
N LEU A 569 -24.81 26.81 -24.28
CA LEU A 569 -24.66 26.69 -22.85
C LEU A 569 -25.28 25.37 -22.36
N THR A 570 -24.52 24.62 -21.57
CA THR A 570 -25.01 23.45 -20.85
C THR A 570 -24.79 23.68 -19.37
N VAL A 571 -25.84 23.54 -18.56
CA VAL A 571 -25.80 23.72 -17.11
C VAL A 571 -26.38 22.49 -16.44
N MET A 572 -25.70 21.97 -15.42
CA MET A 572 -26.13 20.79 -14.67
C MET A 572 -26.08 21.09 -13.16
N THR A 573 -27.06 20.57 -12.44
CA THR A 573 -27.06 20.59 -10.97
C THR A 573 -26.13 19.50 -10.46
N VAL A 574 -25.16 19.89 -9.62
CA VAL A 574 -24.16 18.99 -9.03
C VAL A 574 -24.56 18.61 -7.61
N LEU A 575 -25.00 19.61 -6.82
CA LEU A 575 -25.48 19.42 -5.45
C LEU A 575 -26.88 20.00 -5.32
N GLU A 576 -27.74 19.29 -4.60
CA GLU A 576 -29.13 19.66 -4.39
C GLU A 576 -29.52 19.50 -2.91
N SER A 577 -30.40 20.35 -2.39
CA SER A 577 -30.97 20.15 -1.05
C SER A 577 -31.98 19.00 -1.04
N ARG A 578 -32.31 18.48 0.15
CA ARG A 578 -33.36 17.47 0.32
C ARG A 578 -34.76 18.08 0.16
N GLU A 579 -35.76 17.26 -0.20
CA GLU A 579 -37.16 17.69 -0.40
C GLU A 579 -37.78 18.39 0.84
N GLY A 580 -37.34 18.03 2.05
CA GLY A 580 -37.82 18.63 3.31
C GLY A 580 -37.29 20.04 3.60
N SER A 581 -36.32 20.54 2.83
CA SER A 581 -35.71 21.86 3.04
C SER A 581 -36.64 23.01 2.66
N TRP A 582 -36.36 24.21 3.19
CA TRP A 582 -37.05 25.44 2.82
C TRP A 582 -36.09 26.62 2.65
N LEU A 583 -36.47 27.60 1.85
CA LEU A 583 -35.70 28.82 1.63
C LEU A 583 -36.18 29.91 2.58
N LYS A 584 -35.27 30.46 3.39
CA LYS A 584 -35.56 31.48 4.41
C LYS A 584 -34.87 32.80 4.08
N VAL A 585 -35.64 33.85 3.84
CA VAL A 585 -35.08 35.21 3.73
C VAL A 585 -34.90 35.78 5.13
N LEU A 586 -33.63 35.96 5.53
CA LEU A 586 -33.30 36.56 6.82
C LEU A 586 -33.46 38.08 6.74
N ASN A 587 -34.12 38.66 7.73
CA ASN A 587 -34.22 40.11 7.88
C ASN A 587 -33.99 40.51 9.34
N GLU A 588 -33.66 41.78 9.58
CA GLU A 588 -33.35 42.31 10.92
C GLU A 588 -34.48 42.12 11.96
N LYS A 589 -35.70 41.79 11.51
CA LYS A 589 -36.89 41.63 12.35
C LYS A 589 -37.23 40.18 12.68
N SER A 590 -36.64 39.19 12.00
CA SER A 590 -36.89 37.77 12.20
C SER A 590 -35.64 36.93 11.89
N LEU A 591 -34.97 36.49 12.96
CA LEU A 591 -33.82 35.58 12.91
C LEU A 591 -34.22 34.10 13.07
N SER A 592 -35.51 33.79 13.05
CA SER A 592 -36.00 32.41 13.20
C SER A 592 -35.73 31.61 11.94
N LEU A 593 -35.07 30.46 12.10
CA LEU A 593 -34.84 29.50 11.01
C LEU A 593 -36.03 28.58 10.78
N ASN A 594 -37.02 28.57 11.68
CA ASN A 594 -38.20 27.73 11.57
C ASN A 594 -38.99 28.06 10.29
N ARG A 595 -39.51 27.01 9.66
CA ARG A 595 -40.38 27.12 8.49
C ARG A 595 -41.61 27.96 8.81
N ALA A 596 -41.89 28.96 7.98
CA ALA A 596 -43.09 29.80 8.04
C ALA A 596 -43.97 29.59 6.81
N GLU A 597 -45.23 30.01 6.91
CA GLU A 597 -46.16 30.00 5.79
C GLU A 597 -45.68 30.96 4.68
N GLY A 598 -45.51 30.44 3.46
CA GLY A 598 -44.98 31.20 2.32
C GLY A 598 -43.49 30.98 2.02
N ASP A 599 -42.74 30.31 2.91
CA ASP A 599 -41.35 29.93 2.61
C ASP A 599 -41.35 28.88 1.47
N PRO A 600 -40.60 29.11 0.36
CA PRO A 600 -40.49 28.13 -0.71
C PRO A 600 -39.97 26.80 -0.17
N ALA A 601 -40.58 25.69 -0.61
CA ALA A 601 -40.12 24.34 -0.31
C ALA A 601 -39.09 23.89 -1.35
N GLY A 602 -38.12 23.09 -0.90
CA GLY A 602 -37.13 22.46 -1.75
C GLY A 602 -37.70 21.28 -2.56
N PRO A 603 -36.85 20.55 -3.29
CA PRO A 603 -35.39 20.70 -3.32
C PRO A 603 -34.92 21.97 -4.05
N PHE A 604 -33.69 22.38 -3.79
CA PHE A 604 -33.05 23.54 -4.41
C PHE A 604 -31.66 23.16 -4.94
N PRO A 605 -31.28 23.63 -6.14
CA PRO A 605 -29.88 23.57 -6.58
C PRO A 605 -28.96 24.37 -5.65
N LEU A 606 -27.89 23.74 -5.19
CA LEU A 606 -26.90 24.32 -4.24
C LEU A 606 -25.51 24.47 -4.86
N ALA A 607 -25.22 23.68 -5.90
CA ALA A 607 -24.04 23.84 -6.73
C ALA A 607 -24.37 23.47 -8.18
N LEU A 608 -23.83 24.24 -9.11
CA LEU A 608 -24.07 24.07 -10.55
C LEU A 608 -22.73 24.03 -11.29
N GLU A 609 -22.65 23.20 -12.33
CA GLU A 609 -21.58 23.25 -13.33
C GLU A 609 -22.13 23.82 -14.64
N ALA A 610 -21.29 24.53 -15.39
CA ALA A 610 -21.63 25.07 -16.68
C ALA A 610 -20.50 24.88 -17.71
N ARG A 611 -20.90 24.58 -18.95
CA ARG A 611 -20.03 24.51 -20.12
C ARG A 611 -20.57 25.47 -21.17
N ARG A 612 -19.73 26.40 -21.60
CA ARG A 612 -20.09 27.36 -22.64
C ARG A 612 -19.17 27.22 -23.83
N THR A 613 -19.76 26.87 -24.98
CA THR A 613 -19.04 26.78 -26.25
C THR A 613 -19.04 28.14 -26.93
N THR A 614 -17.86 28.64 -27.27
CA THR A 614 -17.69 29.93 -27.95
C THR A 614 -17.79 29.75 -29.47
N ALA A 615 -18.01 30.83 -30.21
CA ALA A 615 -18.10 30.79 -31.67
C ALA A 615 -16.79 30.29 -32.35
N GLU A 616 -15.66 30.44 -31.67
CA GLU A 616 -14.33 29.99 -32.11
C GLU A 616 -14.05 28.52 -31.76
N GLY A 617 -14.98 27.84 -31.08
CA GLY A 617 -14.86 26.42 -30.71
C GLY A 617 -14.17 26.18 -29.36
N TYR A 618 -13.77 27.22 -28.64
CA TYR A 618 -13.29 27.08 -27.26
C TYR A 618 -14.44 26.70 -26.32
N VAL A 619 -14.13 25.95 -25.26
CA VAL A 619 -15.09 25.58 -24.22
C VAL A 619 -14.65 26.20 -22.90
N SER A 620 -15.38 27.21 -22.46
CA SER A 620 -15.21 27.80 -21.13
C SER A 620 -16.05 27.03 -20.11
N ARG A 621 -15.48 26.79 -18.92
CA ARG A 621 -16.12 26.03 -17.84
C ARG A 621 -16.29 26.91 -16.62
N ALA A 622 -17.42 26.75 -15.94
CA ALA A 622 -17.64 27.41 -14.67
C ALA A 622 -18.28 26.46 -13.66
N PHE A 623 -17.96 26.65 -12.39
CA PHE A 623 -18.60 25.96 -11.27
C PHE A 623 -18.97 26.99 -10.22
N ILE A 624 -20.17 26.90 -9.66
CA ILE A 624 -20.62 27.77 -8.57
C ILE A 624 -21.11 26.95 -7.38
N LEU A 625 -20.74 27.40 -6.18
CA LEU A 625 -21.18 26.82 -4.92
C LEU A 625 -21.83 27.88 -4.02
N GLY A 626 -22.98 27.57 -3.44
CA GLY A 626 -23.74 28.49 -2.58
C GLY A 626 -23.16 28.68 -1.16
N CYS A 627 -21.98 28.13 -0.88
CA CYS A 627 -21.36 28.09 0.44
C CYS A 627 -19.83 28.10 0.31
N SER A 628 -19.20 29.23 0.59
CA SER A 628 -17.74 29.41 0.57
C SER A 628 -17.05 28.74 1.75
N ALA A 629 -17.75 28.58 2.88
CA ALA A 629 -17.24 27.89 4.07
C ALA A 629 -16.87 26.42 3.80
N ALA A 630 -17.48 25.77 2.81
CA ALA A 630 -17.04 24.46 2.35
C ALA A 630 -15.58 24.48 1.84
N LEU A 631 -15.10 25.60 1.32
CA LEU A 631 -13.73 25.76 0.85
C LEU A 631 -12.78 26.20 1.99
N THR A 632 -13.26 26.86 3.04
CA THR A 632 -12.38 27.56 3.99
C THR A 632 -12.42 27.04 5.43
N ASP A 633 -13.48 26.33 5.84
CA ASP A 633 -13.62 25.85 7.21
C ASP A 633 -12.94 24.49 7.39
N GLN A 634 -11.81 24.48 8.09
CA GLN A 634 -11.02 23.26 8.34
C GLN A 634 -11.83 22.12 9.00
N GLN A 635 -12.87 22.43 9.77
CA GLN A 635 -13.71 21.39 10.38
C GLN A 635 -14.59 20.67 9.34
N VAL A 636 -15.09 21.40 8.33
CA VAL A 636 -15.80 20.78 7.20
C VAL A 636 -14.86 19.80 6.48
N TRP A 637 -13.59 20.17 6.32
CA TRP A 637 -12.59 19.37 5.61
C TRP A 637 -12.20 18.07 6.32
N SER A 638 -12.25 18.04 7.65
CA SER A 638 -11.84 16.87 8.45
C SER A 638 -12.99 15.88 8.67
N MET A 639 -14.24 16.32 8.53
CA MET A 639 -15.42 15.50 8.82
C MET A 639 -16.16 15.00 7.57
N THR A 640 -15.71 15.36 6.36
CA THR A 640 -16.43 15.11 5.10
C THR A 640 -15.50 14.78 3.92
N ASP A 641 -16.06 14.40 2.76
CA ASP A 641 -15.34 14.16 1.51
C ASP A 641 -15.03 15.44 0.70
N THR A 642 -15.13 16.61 1.32
CA THR A 642 -14.99 17.92 0.64
C THR A 642 -13.68 18.07 -0.13
N ARG A 643 -12.56 17.54 0.39
CA ARG A 643 -11.26 17.52 -0.33
C ARG A 643 -11.36 16.81 -1.68
N LYS A 644 -11.94 15.61 -1.71
CA LYS A 644 -12.09 14.82 -2.94
C LYS A 644 -13.04 15.52 -3.91
N PHE A 645 -14.13 16.08 -3.40
CA PHE A 645 -15.09 16.84 -4.20
C PHE A 645 -14.45 18.07 -4.87
N ILE A 646 -13.74 18.91 -4.11
CA ILE A 646 -13.04 20.07 -4.64
C ILE A 646 -12.02 19.64 -5.71
N LEU A 647 -11.25 18.58 -5.47
CA LEU A 647 -10.28 18.10 -6.46
C LEU A 647 -10.95 17.75 -7.80
N ARG A 648 -12.14 17.10 -7.76
CA ARG A 648 -12.92 16.80 -8.97
C ARG A 648 -13.45 18.05 -9.65
N VAL A 649 -13.92 19.03 -8.89
CA VAL A 649 -14.32 20.34 -9.43
C VAL A 649 -13.15 20.99 -10.17
N MET A 650 -11.97 21.00 -9.57
CA MET A 650 -10.78 21.61 -10.18
C MET A 650 -10.34 20.86 -11.45
N GLN A 651 -10.40 19.52 -11.46
CA GLN A 651 -10.13 18.70 -12.65
C GLN A 651 -11.12 19.00 -13.78
N PHE A 652 -12.41 19.08 -13.46
CA PHE A 652 -13.44 19.49 -14.41
C PHE A 652 -13.11 20.86 -15.02
N LEU A 653 -12.78 21.86 -14.18
CA LEU A 653 -12.45 23.21 -14.64
C LEU A 653 -11.20 23.24 -15.52
N GLN A 654 -10.25 22.33 -15.31
CA GLN A 654 -9.04 22.19 -16.14
C GLN A 654 -9.22 21.28 -17.37
N ASN A 655 -10.45 20.87 -17.69
CA ASN A 655 -10.74 19.92 -18.76
C ASN A 655 -9.95 18.60 -18.64
N GLN A 656 -9.68 18.16 -17.41
CA GLN A 656 -9.14 16.84 -17.14
C GLN A 656 -10.34 15.90 -17.00
N SER A 657 -10.51 14.98 -17.95
CA SER A 657 -11.59 14.01 -17.90
C SER A 657 -11.37 12.99 -16.79
N SER A 658 -12.46 12.56 -16.14
CA SER A 658 -12.49 11.43 -15.18
C SER A 658 -11.94 10.13 -15.78
N GLY A 659 -11.86 10.05 -17.13
CA GLY A 659 -11.32 8.95 -17.92
C GLY A 659 -9.87 9.10 -18.41
N ASP A 660 -9.08 10.08 -17.97
CA ASP A 660 -7.61 10.00 -18.09
C ASP A 660 -7.11 8.92 -17.11
N LEU A 661 -7.33 7.67 -17.55
CA LEU A 661 -6.82 6.38 -17.06
C LEU A 661 -6.40 6.41 -15.59
N GLN A 662 -7.39 6.29 -14.70
CA GLN A 662 -7.13 6.19 -13.27
C GLN A 662 -6.40 4.88 -12.95
N ILE A 663 -5.21 5.02 -12.37
CA ILE A 663 -4.56 3.95 -11.60
C ILE A 663 -5.46 3.67 -10.39
N MET A 664 -6.02 2.47 -10.33
CA MET A 664 -6.93 2.06 -9.25
C MET A 664 -6.15 1.74 -7.97
N ALA A 665 -6.77 2.04 -6.82
CA ALA A 665 -6.29 1.53 -5.55
C ALA A 665 -6.35 -0.01 -5.55
N LYS A 666 -5.37 -0.63 -4.89
CA LYS A 666 -5.28 -2.08 -4.74
C LYS A 666 -5.89 -2.49 -3.40
N ASP A 667 -6.56 -3.64 -3.34
CA ASP A 667 -7.25 -4.07 -2.11
C ASP A 667 -6.30 -4.08 -0.89
N ALA A 668 -6.71 -3.44 0.21
CA ALA A 668 -5.91 -3.39 1.43
C ALA A 668 -6.11 -4.63 2.32
N LEU A 669 -7.31 -5.21 2.27
CA LEU A 669 -7.73 -6.26 3.19
C LEU A 669 -8.05 -7.55 2.44
N ARG A 670 -7.59 -8.67 2.99
CA ARG A 670 -8.05 -9.99 2.57
C ARG A 670 -9.50 -10.19 3.01
N THR A 671 -10.27 -10.92 2.21
CA THR A 671 -11.64 -11.31 2.59
C THR A 671 -11.62 -12.11 3.89
N SER A 672 -12.34 -11.66 4.91
CA SER A 672 -12.47 -12.38 6.18
C SER A 672 -13.14 -13.73 6.00
N LEU A 673 -12.87 -14.66 6.92
CA LEU A 673 -13.55 -15.95 6.95
C LEU A 673 -15.04 -15.75 7.25
N ARG A 674 -15.89 -16.42 6.47
CA ARG A 674 -17.34 -16.36 6.64
C ARG A 674 -17.74 -16.95 8.00
N PRO A 675 -18.77 -16.40 8.67
CA PRO A 675 -19.34 -17.00 9.87
C PRO A 675 -19.95 -18.37 9.52
N GLY A 676 -19.28 -19.44 9.95
CA GLY A 676 -19.71 -20.82 9.77
C GLY A 676 -19.38 -21.65 11.01
N ASN A 677 -19.83 -22.91 11.04
CA ASN A 677 -19.51 -23.81 12.15
C ASN A 677 -18.01 -24.16 12.17
N THR A 678 -17.22 -23.35 12.88
CA THR A 678 -15.75 -23.50 13.02
C THR A 678 -15.36 -24.78 13.76
N ALA A 679 -16.32 -25.52 14.33
CA ALA A 679 -16.07 -26.79 15.01
C ALA A 679 -15.37 -27.81 14.10
N LEU A 680 -15.71 -27.84 12.80
CA LEU A 680 -15.04 -28.72 11.83
C LEU A 680 -13.55 -28.36 11.68
N GLY A 681 -13.24 -27.07 11.58
CA GLY A 681 -11.85 -26.57 11.60
C GLY A 681 -11.14 -27.02 12.88
N SER A 682 -11.69 -26.70 14.04
CA SER A 682 -11.11 -27.06 15.35
C SER A 682 -10.90 -28.56 15.54
N VAL A 683 -11.83 -29.39 15.05
CA VAL A 683 -11.69 -30.86 15.09
C VAL A 683 -10.52 -31.33 14.22
N ILE A 684 -10.38 -30.80 13.00
CA ILE A 684 -9.26 -31.13 12.11
C ILE A 684 -7.93 -30.75 12.76
N LEU A 685 -7.86 -29.61 13.45
CA LEU A 685 -6.65 -29.12 14.12
C LEU A 685 -6.16 -30.02 15.25
N VAL A 686 -7.09 -30.58 16.05
CA VAL A 686 -6.76 -31.53 17.13
C VAL A 686 -6.49 -32.92 16.57
N ALA A 687 -7.27 -33.33 15.58
CA ALA A 687 -7.13 -34.65 14.95
C ALA A 687 -5.79 -34.80 14.24
N LEU A 688 -5.27 -33.75 13.59
CA LEU A 688 -4.05 -33.83 12.78
C LEU A 688 -2.80 -34.32 13.56
N PRO A 689 -2.37 -33.66 14.65
CA PRO A 689 -1.26 -34.17 15.47
C PRO A 689 -1.60 -35.49 16.16
N ALA A 690 -2.87 -35.70 16.56
CA ALA A 690 -3.29 -36.96 17.17
C ALA A 690 -3.20 -38.16 16.20
N LEU A 691 -3.53 -37.96 14.92
CA LEU A 691 -3.43 -38.98 13.88
C LEU A 691 -1.97 -39.36 13.60
N VAL A 692 -1.05 -38.39 13.63
CA VAL A 692 0.39 -38.67 13.50
C VAL A 692 0.90 -39.50 14.69
N LEU A 693 0.48 -39.16 15.91
CA LEU A 693 0.82 -39.94 17.11
C LEU A 693 0.18 -41.34 17.10
N LEU A 694 -1.05 -41.46 16.62
CA LEU A 694 -1.74 -42.74 16.47
C LEU A 694 -1.05 -43.63 15.42
N ALA A 695 -0.63 -43.06 14.29
CA ALA A 695 0.21 -43.75 13.31
C ALA A 695 1.54 -44.23 13.93
N ALA A 696 2.15 -43.42 14.79
CA ALA A 696 3.34 -43.82 15.53
C ALA A 696 3.09 -45.07 16.40
N LEU A 697 1.97 -45.11 17.14
CA LEU A 697 1.60 -46.25 17.97
C LEU A 697 1.36 -47.51 17.13
N LEU A 698 0.61 -47.39 16.04
CA LEU A 698 0.30 -48.51 15.14
C LEU A 698 1.55 -49.13 14.51
N VAL A 699 2.55 -48.33 14.18
CA VAL A 699 3.80 -48.81 13.56
C VAL A 699 4.80 -49.32 14.59
N LEU A 700 4.93 -48.65 15.75
CA LEU A 700 5.99 -48.93 16.73
C LEU A 700 5.62 -50.03 17.74
N VAL A 701 4.34 -50.14 18.15
CA VAL A 701 3.92 -51.11 19.17
C VAL A 701 4.09 -52.57 18.73
N PRO A 702 3.67 -52.99 17.51
CA PRO A 702 3.87 -54.37 17.05
C PRO A 702 5.34 -54.75 16.91
N ARG A 703 6.22 -53.76 16.69
CA ARG A 703 7.66 -53.94 16.52
C ARG A 703 8.43 -54.00 17.82
N ARG A 704 7.88 -53.50 18.93
CA ARG A 704 8.46 -53.73 20.27
C ARG A 704 8.15 -55.11 20.82
N ARG A 705 7.12 -55.79 20.28
CA ARG A 705 6.70 -57.14 20.68
C ARG A 705 7.33 -58.26 19.84
N ARG A 706 8.10 -57.91 18.81
CA ARG A 706 8.95 -58.80 18.02
C ARG A 706 10.40 -58.47 18.31
#